data_AF-A0AA35SN81-F1
#
_entry.id   AF-A0AA35SN81-F1
#
_cell.length_a   1.000
_cell.length_b   1.000
_cell.length_c   1.000
_cell.angle_alpha   90.00
_cell.angle_beta   90.00
_cell.angle_gamma   90.00
#
_symmetry.space_group_name_H-M   'P 1'
#
loop_
_entity.id
_entity.type
_entity.pdbx_description
1 polymer ?
#
loop_
_entity_poly.entity_id
_entity_poly.type
_entity_poly.pdbx_seq_one_letter_code
_entity_poly.pdbx_strand_id
1 'polypeptide(L)'
;MDQTKPARRAYHSAGWRPRSRLRGSCSDSTVRDVHHSHYGRICPIETPEGPNIGLLGSLATYARTNEYGFIETPYRKVHTEILNTDPRLNGRTLTEDVVADNGTTILKSGGTPTRSNGRLTKISTLSERMIQVGPFVSDDPGDIVYLTADKEETVRIAQANAALDEQGQFTEDRVETRMGEHVGLMEPPDSVEYMDVAPIQLVSVSTALIPFLEHDDANRALMGSNMQRQAVPLLRPEPPLVGTGMEERVAKRQRTDMGDVVKVGDVLADSSSTGRGELALGQNILVAFMSWEGYNFEDAIIISRKLLEDDKFTSIHIEKHEVESRDTKLGPEEITRDIPNVGEESLRNLDEEGIIRVGAEIGPGDILVGKITPKGETELSAEEKLLRAIFGEKARDVKDTSLRVPHGQRGKIIEVRVLSRDNKDELPPGVNKLVRLWVAQTRKITEGDKMAGRHGNKGVVARILPEEDMPYLPDGTPVDIILTPLGVPSRMNLGQVLETHLGRAASLLGFRAVTPVFDGAPDTAIEDSLGQAWIVEQSGAVDPRVLHQSVERNIDHDRVREWLVERGYEYDSLFGEGAELGAARRASIEIWLKEARGMDSSTLTEQELLDEVARLNRDEQVAAPIIGKTTLHDGRTGEPFDQPITVGQIYMMKLIHLVEDKIHARSTGPYSLITQQPLGGKAQFGGQRFGEMEVWALEAYSAAYNLQEMLTVKSDDVVGRVKTYEAIVKGEDVIQPGIPESFHVLMKELQSLGLSVELLYEEPETMGLGDFDDGFGDDLADTLPTFGLIGGLGNDESDPVPVTVGIGGNVIESEAHSEGVAVESTEPVAEEAEAPGRRRLNSKLIAFNRTSPDWNSAEIRKSATLK
;
A
#
# COMPACT_ATOMS: atom_id res chain seq x y z
N MET A 1 17.62 2.50 5.11
CA MET A 1 17.02 3.59 4.31
C MET A 1 16.07 2.96 3.32
N ASP A 2 14.88 3.51 3.14
CA ASP A 2 13.93 3.06 2.13
C ASP A 2 14.01 4.00 0.92
N GLN A 3 14.72 3.56 -0.13
CA GLN A 3 15.22 4.46 -1.19
C GLN A 3 14.37 4.47 -2.47
N THR A 4 13.19 3.83 -2.48
CA THR A 4 12.45 3.57 -3.73
C THR A 4 12.03 4.82 -4.52
N LYS A 5 11.75 5.96 -3.87
CA LYS A 5 11.45 7.27 -4.53
C LYS A 5 11.93 8.48 -3.72
N PRO A 6 12.15 9.66 -4.35
CA PRO A 6 12.50 10.91 -3.66
C PRO A 6 11.47 11.32 -2.61
N ALA A 7 10.18 11.21 -2.93
CA ALA A 7 9.08 11.46 -1.98
C ALA A 7 9.19 10.56 -0.73
N ARG A 8 9.36 9.24 -0.92
CA ARG A 8 9.54 8.27 0.18
C ARG A 8 10.81 8.53 1.01
N ARG A 9 11.87 9.10 0.42
CA ARG A 9 13.04 9.60 1.17
C ARG A 9 12.66 10.77 2.07
N ALA A 10 11.92 11.77 1.56
CA ALA A 10 11.44 12.91 2.36
C ALA A 10 10.52 12.44 3.50
N TYR A 11 9.57 11.56 3.21
CA TYR A 11 8.67 10.96 4.22
C TYR A 11 9.42 10.17 5.29
N HIS A 12 10.41 9.34 4.91
CA HIS A 12 11.18 8.56 5.89
C HIS A 12 12.14 9.44 6.73
N SER A 13 12.47 10.67 6.29
CA SER A 13 13.11 11.68 7.17
C SER A 13 12.13 12.47 8.05
N ALA A 14 10.84 12.53 7.70
CA ALA A 14 9.79 13.25 8.43
C ALA A 14 8.90 12.34 9.31
N GLY A 15 9.05 11.02 9.24
CA GLY A 15 8.29 10.05 10.02
C GLY A 15 8.78 9.96 11.46
N TRP A 16 7.89 10.18 12.42
CA TRP A 16 8.20 10.13 13.85
C TRP A 16 8.06 8.71 14.42
N ARG A 17 8.87 8.42 15.45
CA ARG A 17 8.75 7.19 16.27
C ARG A 17 8.97 7.55 17.74
N PRO A 18 8.05 7.19 18.66
CA PRO A 18 8.32 7.30 20.08
C PRO A 18 9.48 6.36 20.44
N ARG A 19 10.53 6.90 21.07
CA ARG A 19 11.76 6.16 21.42
C ARG A 19 11.64 5.34 22.72
N SER A 20 10.42 5.21 23.25
CA SER A 20 10.10 4.55 24.51
C SER A 20 9.96 3.03 24.36
N ARG A 21 9.83 2.30 25.49
CA ARG A 21 9.73 0.83 25.51
C ARG A 21 8.38 0.27 25.04
N LEU A 22 7.54 1.08 24.38
CA LEU A 22 6.23 0.68 23.87
C LEU A 22 6.39 -0.25 22.66
N ARG A 23 6.44 -1.56 22.94
CA ARG A 23 6.25 -2.59 21.91
C ARG A 23 4.82 -2.46 21.36
N GLY A 24 4.63 -2.72 20.06
CA GLY A 24 3.31 -2.59 19.41
C GLY A 24 2.19 -3.48 19.97
N SER A 25 2.50 -4.40 20.88
CA SER A 25 1.55 -5.26 21.62
C SER A 25 1.19 -4.75 23.03
N CYS A 26 1.82 -3.68 23.52
CA CYS A 26 1.70 -3.20 24.91
C CYS A 26 1.51 -1.67 25.01
N SER A 27 1.15 -1.01 23.92
CA SER A 27 0.70 0.38 23.88
C SER A 27 -0.77 0.47 24.28
N ASP A 28 -1.12 1.41 25.16
CA ASP A 28 -2.51 1.77 25.44
C ASP A 28 -3.21 2.41 24.22
N SER A 29 -4.54 2.42 24.17
CA SER A 29 -5.30 3.01 23.04
C SER A 29 -5.10 4.52 22.96
N THR A 30 -5.06 5.19 24.11
CA THR A 30 -4.85 6.63 24.27
C THR A 30 -3.60 7.19 23.57
N VAL A 31 -2.61 6.33 23.30
CA VAL A 31 -1.35 6.69 22.60
C VAL A 31 -1.46 6.54 21.07
N ARG A 32 -2.55 5.96 20.58
CA ARG A 32 -2.83 5.72 19.16
C ARG A 32 -3.91 6.64 18.59
N ASP A 33 -4.79 7.15 19.45
CA ASP A 33 -5.88 8.02 19.07
C ASP A 33 -5.38 9.39 18.56
N VAL A 34 -6.17 10.04 17.71
CA VAL A 34 -5.83 11.37 17.18
C VAL A 34 -6.17 12.43 18.24
N HIS A 35 -5.16 12.88 18.96
CA HIS A 35 -5.28 13.95 19.95
C HIS A 35 -5.49 15.31 19.26
N HIS A 36 -6.29 16.21 19.86
CA HIS A 36 -6.64 17.52 19.27
C HIS A 36 -5.39 18.35 18.91
N SER A 37 -4.35 18.33 19.75
CA SER A 37 -3.10 19.06 19.51
C SER A 37 -2.24 18.53 18.35
N HIS A 38 -2.60 17.40 17.73
CA HIS A 38 -1.99 16.94 16.48
C HIS A 38 -2.28 17.89 15.31
N TYR A 39 -3.32 18.73 15.39
CA TYR A 39 -3.66 19.75 14.39
C TYR A 39 -2.41 20.56 14.00
N GLY A 40 -2.14 20.65 12.69
CA GLY A 40 -0.96 21.36 12.14
C GLY A 40 0.41 20.71 12.42
N ARG A 41 0.48 19.66 13.23
CA ARG A 41 1.72 19.06 13.75
C ARG A 41 1.97 17.64 13.23
N ILE A 42 0.99 16.77 13.36
CA ILE A 42 1.03 15.35 12.97
C ILE A 42 -0.20 15.06 12.13
N CYS A 43 -0.03 14.46 10.95
CA CYS A 43 -1.14 14.19 10.06
C CYS A 43 -2.11 13.15 10.67
N PRO A 44 -3.42 13.45 10.78
CA PRO A 44 -4.40 12.51 11.33
C PRO A 44 -4.68 11.32 10.40
N ILE A 45 -4.39 11.47 9.10
CA ILE A 45 -4.69 10.48 8.05
C ILE A 45 -3.50 9.53 7.78
N GLU A 46 -2.24 9.98 7.91
CA GLU A 46 -1.08 9.21 7.42
C GLU A 46 -0.42 8.29 8.47
N THR A 47 -1.16 7.28 8.91
CA THR A 47 -0.68 6.15 9.73
C THR A 47 -0.69 4.83 8.94
N PRO A 48 0.21 3.86 9.20
CA PRO A 48 0.13 2.54 8.60
C PRO A 48 -0.96 1.68 9.24
N GLU A 49 -1.59 0.83 8.42
CA GLU A 49 -2.59 -0.16 8.83
C GLU A 49 -2.00 -1.28 9.71
N GLY A 50 -2.85 -1.95 10.48
CA GLY A 50 -2.46 -3.09 11.33
C GLY A 50 -1.84 -2.70 12.68
N PRO A 51 -0.98 -3.55 13.29
CA PRO A 51 -0.60 -3.43 14.71
C PRO A 51 0.20 -2.17 15.08
N ASN A 52 0.69 -1.41 14.10
CA ASN A 52 1.42 -0.16 14.33
C ASN A 52 0.57 1.11 14.14
N ILE A 53 -0.74 0.98 13.91
CA ILE A 53 -1.66 2.12 13.74
C ILE A 53 -1.59 3.10 14.93
N GLY A 54 -1.51 4.40 14.66
CA GLY A 54 -1.35 5.47 15.65
C GLY A 54 0.05 5.58 16.26
N LEU A 55 0.84 4.50 16.29
CA LEU A 55 2.22 4.52 16.81
C LEU A 55 3.26 5.07 15.82
N LEU A 56 2.86 5.26 14.56
CA LEU A 56 3.69 5.75 13.46
C LEU A 56 2.90 6.78 12.66
N GLY A 57 3.31 8.04 12.73
CA GLY A 57 2.71 9.15 11.98
C GLY A 57 3.77 9.99 11.29
N SER A 58 3.35 10.70 10.24
CA SER A 58 4.14 11.74 9.59
C SER A 58 3.84 13.11 10.18
N LEU A 59 4.85 13.99 10.17
CA LEU A 59 4.64 15.42 10.37
C LEU A 59 3.68 16.00 9.31
N ALA A 60 2.91 17.02 9.70
CA ALA A 60 2.04 17.76 8.80
C ALA A 60 2.82 18.82 7.97
N THR A 61 2.20 19.35 6.91
CA THR A 61 2.91 20.05 5.81
C THR A 61 3.76 21.25 6.22
N TYR A 62 3.33 22.04 7.21
CA TYR A 62 4.10 23.19 7.73
C TYR A 62 4.67 22.97 9.15
N ALA A 63 4.56 21.75 9.68
CA ALA A 63 5.05 21.41 11.01
C ALA A 63 6.59 21.52 11.08
N ARG A 64 7.11 22.16 12.12
CA ARG A 64 8.56 22.22 12.41
C ARG A 64 8.86 21.75 13.82
N THR A 65 10.09 21.32 14.07
CA THR A 65 10.58 21.01 15.43
C THR A 65 11.43 22.17 15.94
N ASN A 66 11.19 22.63 17.16
CA ASN A 66 12.00 23.68 17.80
C ASN A 66 13.23 23.10 18.53
N GLU A 67 14.08 23.97 19.07
CA GLU A 67 15.35 23.59 19.73
C GLU A 67 15.18 22.63 20.91
N TYR A 68 13.99 22.61 21.54
CA TYR A 68 13.66 21.74 22.66
C TYR A 68 13.05 20.39 22.24
N GLY A 69 12.76 20.19 20.96
CA GLY A 69 12.15 18.98 20.43
C GLY A 69 10.62 18.99 20.36
N PHE A 70 9.95 20.11 20.67
CA PHE A 70 8.49 20.23 20.50
C PHE A 70 8.14 20.53 19.04
N ILE A 71 6.99 20.03 18.60
CA ILE A 71 6.46 20.32 17.26
C ILE A 71 5.62 21.61 17.33
N GLU A 72 5.94 22.54 16.45
CA GLU A 72 5.25 23.81 16.26
C GLU A 72 4.56 23.84 14.90
N THR A 73 3.42 24.52 14.84
CA THR A 73 2.67 24.83 13.61
C THR A 73 2.51 26.34 13.50
N PRO A 74 2.53 26.93 12.29
CA PRO A 74 2.40 28.36 12.10
C PRO A 74 0.94 28.81 12.12
N TYR A 75 0.74 30.06 12.55
CA TYR A 75 -0.53 30.78 12.50
C TYR A 75 -0.29 32.22 12.06
N ARG A 76 -1.22 32.79 11.28
CA ARG A 76 -1.23 34.21 10.94
C ARG A 76 -1.78 34.98 12.14
N LYS A 77 -1.15 36.09 12.52
CA LYS A 77 -1.68 36.94 13.59
C LYS A 77 -2.88 37.77 13.11
N VAL A 78 -3.92 37.84 13.93
CA VAL A 78 -5.05 38.77 13.76
C VAL A 78 -4.79 40.04 14.58
N HIS A 79 -5.19 41.18 14.02
CA HIS A 79 -4.96 42.50 14.59
C HIS A 79 -6.28 43.28 14.66
N THR A 80 -6.63 43.71 15.87
CA THR A 80 -7.75 44.63 16.16
C THR A 80 -7.30 46.09 16.24
N GLU A 81 -5.99 46.35 16.32
CA GLU A 81 -5.42 47.68 16.42
C GLU A 81 -4.14 47.86 15.58
N ILE A 82 -3.94 49.08 15.06
CA ILE A 82 -2.78 49.47 14.23
C ILE A 82 -2.27 50.84 14.68
N LEU A 83 -0.96 51.08 14.64
CA LEU A 83 -0.38 52.41 14.82
C LEU A 83 -0.83 53.37 13.70
N ASN A 84 -1.17 54.61 14.04
CA ASN A 84 -1.70 55.62 13.10
C ASN A 84 -0.76 56.01 11.93
N THR A 85 0.50 55.61 11.96
CA THR A 85 1.52 55.83 10.92
C THR A 85 1.73 54.62 10.00
N ASP A 86 1.14 53.46 10.29
CA ASP A 86 1.31 52.21 9.52
C ASP A 86 0.56 52.30 8.16
N PRO A 87 1.21 51.98 7.03
CA PRO A 87 0.56 52.00 5.71
C PRO A 87 -0.64 51.03 5.58
N ARG A 88 -0.70 49.97 6.39
CA ARG A 88 -1.77 48.95 6.39
C ARG A 88 -3.12 49.47 6.89
N LEU A 89 -3.16 50.68 7.47
CA LEU A 89 -4.41 51.35 7.84
C LEU A 89 -5.25 51.79 6.61
N ASN A 90 -4.66 51.84 5.42
CA ASN A 90 -5.35 52.30 4.20
C ASN A 90 -6.50 51.36 3.78
N GLY A 91 -7.72 51.88 3.80
CA GLY A 91 -8.92 51.19 3.29
C GLY A 91 -9.76 50.49 4.35
N ARG A 92 -9.18 50.14 5.50
CA ARG A 92 -9.85 49.34 6.55
C ARG A 92 -10.91 50.09 7.33
N THR A 93 -11.98 49.41 7.70
CA THR A 93 -13.06 49.93 8.54
C THR A 93 -12.54 50.24 9.95
N LEU A 94 -12.79 51.44 10.46
CA LEU A 94 -12.44 51.83 11.83
C LEU A 94 -13.58 51.49 12.80
N THR A 95 -13.25 50.94 13.97
CA THR A 95 -14.24 50.65 15.03
C THR A 95 -14.46 51.84 15.96
N GLU A 96 -13.55 52.82 16.00
CA GLU A 96 -13.65 54.03 16.83
C GLU A 96 -13.80 55.36 16.04
N ASP A 97 -14.20 56.43 16.74
CA ASP A 97 -14.23 57.81 16.22
C ASP A 97 -12.82 58.43 16.29
N VAL A 98 -12.12 58.51 15.15
CA VAL A 98 -10.78 59.12 15.07
C VAL A 98 -10.87 60.64 15.12
N VAL A 99 -10.70 61.18 16.33
CA VAL A 99 -10.63 62.62 16.62
C VAL A 99 -9.20 63.15 16.54
N ALA A 100 -9.02 64.35 15.98
CA ALA A 100 -7.76 65.08 15.92
C ALA A 100 -7.44 65.81 17.24
N ASP A 101 -6.16 66.18 17.44
CA ASP A 101 -5.66 66.84 18.66
C ASP A 101 -6.33 68.20 18.98
N ASN A 102 -7.07 68.77 18.01
CA ASN A 102 -7.87 70.00 18.16
C ASN A 102 -9.37 69.74 18.48
N GLY A 103 -9.77 68.50 18.75
CA GLY A 103 -11.15 68.10 19.02
C GLY A 103 -12.04 67.86 17.80
N THR A 104 -11.50 67.92 16.58
CA THR A 104 -12.28 67.69 15.35
C THR A 104 -12.28 66.22 14.94
N THR A 105 -13.46 65.60 14.80
CA THR A 105 -13.60 64.23 14.26
C THR A 105 -13.13 64.17 12.79
N ILE A 106 -12.09 63.38 12.50
CA ILE A 106 -11.57 63.15 11.13
C ILE A 106 -12.40 62.08 10.42
N LEU A 107 -12.71 61.01 11.15
CA LEU A 107 -13.53 59.88 10.73
C LEU A 107 -14.41 59.42 11.89
N LYS A 108 -15.57 58.87 11.58
CA LYS A 108 -16.40 58.14 12.55
C LYS A 108 -16.14 56.63 12.47
N SER A 109 -16.50 55.93 13.53
CA SER A 109 -16.69 54.48 13.54
C SER A 109 -17.56 54.03 12.35
N GLY A 110 -17.19 52.90 11.73
CA GLY A 110 -17.76 52.40 10.48
C GLY A 110 -17.23 53.08 9.20
N GLY A 111 -16.30 54.03 9.31
CA GLY A 111 -15.66 54.69 8.16
C GLY A 111 -14.37 54.02 7.71
N THR A 112 -14.07 54.09 6.41
CA THR A 112 -12.80 53.63 5.80
C THR A 112 -11.87 54.82 5.44
N PRO A 113 -10.58 54.83 5.87
CA PRO A 113 -9.64 55.89 5.55
C PRO A 113 -8.77 55.51 4.34
N THR A 114 -9.25 55.81 3.13
CA THR A 114 -8.50 55.60 1.89
C THR A 114 -7.56 56.76 1.54
N ARG A 115 -6.45 56.45 0.85
CA ARG A 115 -5.53 57.43 0.23
C ARG A 115 -6.25 58.42 -0.70
N SER A 116 -7.19 57.94 -1.51
CA SER A 116 -7.99 58.77 -2.45
C SER A 116 -8.79 59.86 -1.75
N ASN A 117 -9.29 59.61 -0.54
CA ASN A 117 -10.05 60.57 0.24
C ASN A 117 -9.18 61.58 1.03
N GLY A 118 -7.84 61.53 0.92
CA GLY A 118 -6.92 62.46 1.59
C GLY A 118 -6.99 62.45 3.14
N ARG A 119 -7.65 61.43 3.72
CA ARG A 119 -7.87 61.28 5.17
C ARG A 119 -6.72 60.57 5.85
N LEU A 120 -6.14 59.54 5.21
CA LEU A 120 -4.99 58.81 5.73
C LEU A 120 -3.84 59.75 6.12
N THR A 121 -3.51 60.72 5.26
CA THR A 121 -2.46 61.73 5.47
C THR A 121 -2.72 62.64 6.69
N LYS A 122 -3.98 62.81 7.11
CA LYS A 122 -4.34 63.58 8.31
C LYS A 122 -4.22 62.74 9.58
N ILE A 123 -4.42 61.43 9.47
CA ILE A 123 -4.32 60.47 10.57
C ILE A 123 -2.84 60.19 10.89
N SER A 124 -1.99 60.06 9.86
CA SER A 124 -0.54 59.91 10.01
C SER A 124 0.19 61.16 10.51
N THR A 125 -0.48 62.32 10.57
CA THR A 125 0.06 63.57 11.17
C THR A 125 -0.37 63.79 12.63
N LEU A 126 -1.15 62.88 13.20
CA LEU A 126 -1.46 62.89 14.63
C LEU A 126 -0.28 62.38 15.45
N SER A 127 -0.24 62.74 16.73
CA SER A 127 0.61 62.07 17.72
C SER A 127 0.50 60.55 17.66
N GLU A 128 1.62 59.85 17.83
CA GLU A 128 1.70 58.39 17.69
C GLU A 128 0.74 57.69 18.66
N ARG A 129 -0.24 56.96 18.09
CA ARG A 129 -1.25 56.23 18.86
C ARG A 129 -1.76 55.01 18.09
N MET A 130 -2.14 53.97 18.83
CA MET A 130 -2.92 52.87 18.29
C MET A 130 -4.31 53.38 17.90
N ILE A 131 -4.84 52.87 16.79
CA ILE A 131 -6.19 53.10 16.30
C ILE A 131 -6.89 51.75 16.22
N GLN A 132 -8.11 51.69 16.75
CA GLN A 132 -8.94 50.49 16.71
C GLN A 132 -9.58 50.33 15.32
N VAL A 133 -9.43 49.14 14.75
CA VAL A 133 -9.90 48.77 13.41
C VAL A 133 -10.78 47.53 13.47
N GLY A 134 -11.55 47.28 12.41
CA GLY A 134 -12.19 45.97 12.21
C GLY A 134 -11.11 44.87 12.17
N PRO A 135 -11.30 43.74 12.88
CA PRO A 135 -10.27 42.71 12.99
C PRO A 135 -9.81 42.22 11.62
N PHE A 136 -8.50 42.22 11.39
CA PHE A 136 -7.90 41.79 10.13
C PHE A 136 -6.75 40.82 10.34
N VAL A 137 -6.54 39.95 9.35
CA VAL A 137 -5.44 38.99 9.32
C VAL A 137 -4.24 39.59 8.59
N SER A 138 -3.03 39.51 9.15
CA SER A 138 -1.84 40.07 8.49
C SER A 138 -1.34 39.16 7.36
N ASP A 139 -0.99 39.74 6.21
CA ASP A 139 -0.32 39.08 5.08
C ASP A 139 1.21 39.14 5.17
N ASP A 140 1.77 39.88 6.14
CA ASP A 140 3.22 40.02 6.29
C ASP A 140 3.83 38.68 6.79
N PRO A 141 4.82 38.09 6.09
CA PRO A 141 5.51 36.90 6.55
C PRO A 141 6.17 37.04 7.94
N GLY A 142 6.43 38.27 8.40
CA GLY A 142 6.92 38.57 9.75
C GLY A 142 5.86 38.42 10.86
N ASP A 143 4.57 38.51 10.53
CA ASP A 143 3.45 38.32 11.47
C ASP A 143 2.98 36.85 11.55
N ILE A 144 3.71 35.90 10.95
CA ILE A 144 3.46 34.46 11.06
C ILE A 144 4.14 33.91 12.33
N VAL A 145 3.33 33.53 13.32
CA VAL A 145 3.79 33.04 14.63
C VAL A 145 3.65 31.53 14.70
N TYR A 146 4.73 30.84 15.08
CA TYR A 146 4.72 29.41 15.33
C TYR A 146 4.40 29.11 16.80
N LEU A 147 3.37 28.29 17.06
CA LEU A 147 2.93 27.96 18.43
C LEU A 147 3.17 26.48 18.77
N THR A 148 3.64 26.26 20.00
CA THR A 148 3.65 24.95 20.68
C THR A 148 2.26 24.64 21.25
N ALA A 149 1.95 23.36 21.48
CA ALA A 149 0.59 22.92 21.85
C ALA A 149 0.06 23.56 23.14
N ASP A 150 0.94 23.77 24.13
CA ASP A 150 0.66 24.43 25.42
C ASP A 150 0.24 25.90 25.29
N LYS A 151 0.62 26.57 24.19
CA LYS A 151 0.23 27.96 23.90
C LYS A 151 -1.02 28.04 23.04
N GLU A 152 -1.20 27.05 22.17
CA GLU A 152 -2.38 26.91 21.31
C GLU A 152 -3.65 26.68 22.13
N GLU A 153 -3.55 25.93 23.23
CA GLU A 153 -4.69 25.62 24.11
C GLU A 153 -5.36 26.88 24.70
N THR A 154 -4.62 27.99 24.86
CA THR A 154 -5.12 29.21 25.51
C THR A 154 -5.64 30.29 24.56
N VAL A 155 -5.49 30.14 23.25
CA VAL A 155 -5.79 31.19 22.25
C VAL A 155 -6.94 30.80 21.31
N ARG A 156 -7.60 31.81 20.75
CA ARG A 156 -8.63 31.63 19.71
C ARG A 156 -8.02 31.65 18.32
N ILE A 157 -8.18 30.53 17.60
CA ILE A 157 -7.73 30.39 16.21
C ILE A 157 -8.96 30.26 15.29
N ALA A 158 -9.07 31.10 14.27
CA ALA A 158 -10.04 30.95 13.19
C ALA A 158 -9.53 30.02 12.07
N GLN A 159 -10.45 29.30 11.43
CA GLN A 159 -10.13 28.44 10.29
C GLN A 159 -9.59 29.24 9.09
N ALA A 160 -8.78 28.57 8.25
CA ALA A 160 -8.19 29.17 7.04
C ALA A 160 -9.24 29.54 5.97
N ASN A 161 -10.41 28.90 5.99
CA ASN A 161 -11.51 29.12 5.03
C ASN A 161 -12.51 30.22 5.48
N ALA A 162 -12.26 30.92 6.59
CA ALA A 162 -13.13 32.01 7.02
C ALA A 162 -13.10 33.18 6.01
N ALA A 163 -14.27 33.73 5.68
CA ALA A 163 -14.40 34.71 4.60
C ALA A 163 -13.77 36.08 4.95
N LEU A 164 -12.81 36.51 4.12
CA LEU A 164 -12.08 37.77 4.25
C LEU A 164 -12.30 38.69 3.05
N ASP A 165 -12.17 40.00 3.25
CA ASP A 165 -12.12 41.01 2.18
C ASP A 165 -10.70 41.19 1.59
N GLU A 166 -10.60 41.99 0.52
CA GLU A 166 -9.32 42.39 -0.13
C GLU A 166 -8.34 43.12 0.81
N GLN A 167 -8.74 43.50 2.02
CA GLN A 167 -7.92 44.16 3.03
C GLN A 167 -7.62 43.24 4.24
N GLY A 168 -8.04 41.97 4.17
CA GLY A 168 -7.85 40.94 5.18
C GLY A 168 -8.82 41.03 6.36
N GLN A 169 -9.89 41.83 6.29
CA GLN A 169 -10.91 41.93 7.35
C GLN A 169 -11.95 40.82 7.21
N PHE A 170 -12.48 40.30 8.32
CA PHE A 170 -13.57 39.30 8.28
C PHE A 170 -14.87 39.92 7.75
N THR A 171 -15.55 39.22 6.84
CA THR A 171 -16.82 39.67 6.24
C THR A 171 -18.07 39.21 6.99
N GLU A 172 -17.93 38.27 7.93
CA GLU A 172 -19.03 37.66 8.67
C GLU A 172 -19.08 38.13 10.14
N ASP A 173 -20.28 38.40 10.66
CA ASP A 173 -20.51 38.82 12.07
C ASP A 173 -20.04 37.78 13.11
N ARG A 174 -19.88 36.52 12.71
CA ARG A 174 -19.41 35.40 13.55
C ARG A 174 -18.57 34.45 12.71
N VAL A 175 -17.39 34.10 13.21
CA VAL A 175 -16.40 33.24 12.56
C VAL A 175 -16.29 31.93 13.33
N GLU A 176 -16.00 30.83 12.64
CA GLU A 176 -15.72 29.55 13.31
C GLU A 176 -14.30 29.54 13.91
N THR A 177 -14.22 29.39 15.23
CA THR A 177 -12.99 29.32 16.01
C THR A 177 -12.81 27.96 16.68
N ARG A 178 -11.55 27.69 17.05
CA ARG A 178 -11.12 26.57 17.90
C ARG A 178 -10.27 27.07 19.07
N MET A 179 -10.43 26.45 20.23
CA MET A 179 -9.70 26.74 21.48
C MET A 179 -9.51 25.43 22.28
N GLY A 180 -8.29 24.89 22.27
CA GLY A 180 -7.97 23.60 22.90
C GLY A 180 -8.81 22.45 22.31
N GLU A 181 -9.57 21.76 23.17
CA GLU A 181 -10.50 20.69 22.77
C GLU A 181 -11.82 21.19 22.12
N HIS A 182 -12.12 22.48 22.22
CA HIS A 182 -13.37 23.04 21.72
C HIS A 182 -13.21 23.50 20.27
N VAL A 183 -13.97 22.90 19.36
CA VAL A 183 -13.96 23.14 17.91
C VAL A 183 -15.38 23.49 17.46
N GLY A 184 -15.56 24.30 16.41
CA GLY A 184 -16.89 24.73 15.96
C GLY A 184 -17.51 25.84 16.80
N LEU A 185 -16.70 26.63 17.50
CA LEU A 185 -17.17 27.77 18.30
C LEU A 185 -17.46 28.95 17.36
N MET A 186 -18.71 29.40 17.27
CA MET A 186 -19.06 30.57 16.47
C MET A 186 -18.89 31.85 17.30
N GLU A 187 -17.74 32.51 17.19
CA GLU A 187 -17.36 33.68 18.00
C GLU A 187 -17.26 34.97 17.16
N PRO A 188 -17.39 36.17 17.76
CA PRO A 188 -17.26 37.42 17.01
C PRO A 188 -15.81 37.66 16.56
N PRO A 189 -15.57 38.26 15.38
CA PRO A 189 -14.23 38.58 14.88
C PRO A 189 -13.30 39.27 15.88
N ASP A 190 -13.83 40.15 16.73
CA ASP A 190 -13.06 40.90 17.76
C ASP A 190 -12.37 40.01 18.80
N SER A 191 -12.77 38.74 18.90
CA SER A 191 -12.19 37.76 19.82
C SER A 191 -11.10 36.89 19.19
N VAL A 192 -10.95 36.90 17.86
CA VAL A 192 -9.98 36.06 17.15
C VAL A 192 -8.58 36.63 17.31
N GLU A 193 -7.64 35.83 17.82
CA GLU A 193 -6.24 36.24 18.01
C GLU A 193 -5.34 35.80 16.84
N TYR A 194 -5.68 34.66 16.23
CA TYR A 194 -4.89 34.01 15.19
C TYR A 194 -5.78 33.36 14.13
N MET A 195 -5.22 33.10 12.95
CA MET A 195 -5.85 32.33 11.87
C MET A 195 -4.90 31.22 11.40
N ASP A 196 -5.46 30.08 10.99
CA ASP A 196 -4.74 29.03 10.27
C ASP A 196 -4.08 29.59 8.99
N VAL A 197 -2.86 29.13 8.63
CA VAL A 197 -2.11 29.72 7.49
C VAL A 197 -2.65 29.28 6.13
N ALA A 198 -2.99 27.99 6.01
CA ALA A 198 -3.64 27.39 4.84
C ALA A 198 -4.19 26.01 5.23
N PRO A 199 -5.27 25.51 4.60
CA PRO A 199 -5.93 24.26 5.04
C PRO A 199 -5.03 23.03 4.95
N ILE A 200 -4.16 23.02 3.94
CA ILE A 200 -3.11 22.02 3.70
C ILE A 200 -2.17 21.80 4.90
N GLN A 201 -2.11 22.72 5.86
CA GLN A 201 -1.30 22.57 7.08
C GLN A 201 -1.73 21.40 7.96
N LEU A 202 -3.00 20.98 7.89
CA LEU A 202 -3.56 19.87 8.67
C LEU A 202 -2.99 18.50 8.25
N VAL A 203 -2.64 18.35 6.96
CA VAL A 203 -2.33 17.06 6.33
C VAL A 203 -0.83 16.86 6.09
N SER A 204 -0.42 15.59 5.93
CA SER A 204 0.94 15.23 5.52
C SER A 204 1.19 15.61 4.06
N VAL A 205 2.46 15.71 3.69
CA VAL A 205 2.88 15.95 2.29
C VAL A 205 2.47 14.81 1.33
N SER A 206 2.17 13.59 1.80
CA SER A 206 1.62 12.52 0.95
C SER A 206 0.10 12.64 0.77
N THR A 207 -0.61 12.96 1.84
CA THR A 207 -2.05 13.17 1.84
C THR A 207 -2.41 14.43 1.05
N ALA A 208 -1.55 15.46 1.12
CA ALA A 208 -1.65 16.70 0.36
C ALA A 208 -1.46 16.56 -1.16
N LEU A 209 -1.16 15.36 -1.68
CA LEU A 209 -1.08 15.04 -3.13
C LEU A 209 -2.37 14.39 -3.66
N ILE A 210 -3.37 14.16 -2.80
CA ILE A 210 -4.69 13.66 -3.16
C ILE A 210 -5.58 14.89 -3.46
N PRO A 211 -6.08 15.09 -4.70
CA PRO A 211 -7.05 16.13 -5.00
C PRO A 211 -8.40 15.78 -4.37
N PHE A 212 -9.33 16.73 -4.22
CA PHE A 212 -10.69 16.46 -3.74
C PHE A 212 -10.76 15.64 -2.44
N LEU A 213 -9.81 15.83 -1.52
CA LEU A 213 -9.66 15.05 -0.29
C LEU A 213 -10.91 15.17 0.60
N GLU A 214 -11.50 16.36 0.61
CA GLU A 214 -12.77 16.71 1.23
C GLU A 214 -13.97 15.85 0.76
N HIS A 215 -13.85 15.15 -0.37
CA HIS A 215 -14.85 14.21 -0.91
C HIS A 215 -14.48 12.73 -0.72
N ASP A 216 -13.43 12.43 0.06
CA ASP A 216 -12.96 11.06 0.36
C ASP A 216 -13.04 10.73 1.86
N ASP A 217 -13.56 9.53 2.19
CA ASP A 217 -13.45 8.97 3.54
C ASP A 217 -11.99 8.88 4.02
N ALA A 218 -11.77 9.24 5.29
CA ALA A 218 -10.44 9.31 5.89
C ALA A 218 -9.66 7.99 5.83
N ASN A 219 -10.34 6.83 5.89
CA ASN A 219 -9.70 5.52 5.78
C ASN A 219 -9.24 5.25 4.34
N ARG A 220 -9.95 5.78 3.32
CA ARG A 220 -9.55 5.70 1.92
C ARG A 220 -8.44 6.69 1.59
N ALA A 221 -8.48 7.91 2.13
CA ALA A 221 -7.37 8.85 2.08
C ALA A 221 -6.08 8.30 2.71
N LEU A 222 -6.20 7.58 3.85
CA LEU A 222 -5.10 6.86 4.51
C LEU A 222 -4.51 5.78 3.59
N MET A 223 -5.37 4.98 2.96
CA MET A 223 -4.97 3.95 2.00
C MET A 223 -4.27 4.57 0.78
N GLY A 224 -4.80 5.66 0.23
CA GLY A 224 -4.25 6.42 -0.89
C GLY A 224 -2.86 6.99 -0.58
N SER A 225 -2.73 7.69 0.54
CA SER A 225 -1.47 8.24 1.06
C SER A 225 -0.40 7.16 1.20
N ASN A 226 -0.76 6.00 1.77
CA ASN A 226 0.14 4.86 1.91
C ASN A 226 0.48 4.18 0.58
N MET A 227 -0.40 4.21 -0.42
CA MET A 227 -0.16 3.61 -1.74
C MET A 227 0.72 4.45 -2.66
N GLN A 228 0.69 5.78 -2.56
CA GLN A 228 1.67 6.64 -3.23
C GLN A 228 3.12 6.26 -2.85
N ARG A 229 3.35 5.91 -1.57
CA ARG A 229 4.65 5.38 -1.09
C ARG A 229 5.02 4.05 -1.77
N GLN A 230 4.04 3.24 -2.16
CA GLN A 230 4.20 1.91 -2.78
C GLN A 230 4.33 1.97 -4.33
N ALA A 231 4.11 3.13 -4.96
CA ALA A 231 4.20 3.27 -6.41
C ALA A 231 5.63 3.02 -6.94
N VAL A 232 5.77 2.31 -8.06
CA VAL A 232 7.06 1.99 -8.70
C VAL A 232 7.53 3.16 -9.60
N PRO A 233 8.84 3.42 -9.72
CA PRO A 233 9.39 4.24 -10.81
C PRO A 233 8.98 3.73 -12.19
N LEU A 234 8.38 4.58 -13.02
CA LEU A 234 8.01 4.25 -14.40
C LEU A 234 9.07 4.74 -15.39
N LEU A 235 9.20 4.05 -16.53
CA LEU A 235 10.13 4.39 -17.60
C LEU A 235 9.77 5.72 -18.30
N ARG A 236 8.48 6.03 -18.39
CA ARG A 236 7.92 7.27 -18.94
C ARG A 236 7.08 7.96 -17.85
N PRO A 237 7.71 8.66 -16.89
CA PRO A 237 7.00 9.33 -15.80
C PRO A 237 6.16 10.50 -16.35
N GLU A 238 4.91 10.60 -15.89
CA GLU A 238 3.96 11.64 -16.31
C GLU A 238 3.34 12.30 -15.06
N PRO A 239 3.25 13.64 -14.99
CA PRO A 239 2.56 14.33 -13.89
C PRO A 239 1.03 14.28 -14.08
N PRO A 240 0.23 14.40 -13.01
CA PRO A 240 -1.23 14.31 -13.11
C PRO A 240 -1.84 15.47 -13.89
N LEU A 241 -2.94 15.22 -14.63
CA LEU A 241 -3.74 16.29 -15.24
C LEU A 241 -4.50 17.14 -14.21
N VAL A 242 -4.87 16.54 -13.07
CA VAL A 242 -5.48 17.21 -11.91
C VAL A 242 -4.50 17.09 -10.74
N GLY A 243 -3.69 18.12 -10.51
CA GLY A 243 -2.73 18.17 -9.40
C GLY A 243 -3.26 18.90 -8.17
N THR A 244 -2.51 18.90 -7.07
CA THR A 244 -2.78 19.78 -5.90
C THR A 244 -1.82 20.97 -5.78
N GLY A 245 -0.78 21.00 -6.64
CA GLY A 245 0.30 22.00 -6.58
C GLY A 245 1.43 21.60 -5.62
N MET A 246 1.27 20.50 -4.87
CA MET A 246 2.33 19.91 -4.07
C MET A 246 3.31 19.08 -4.92
N GLU A 247 2.91 18.64 -6.10
CA GLU A 247 3.73 17.86 -7.02
C GLU A 247 5.03 18.59 -7.38
N GLU A 248 4.95 19.89 -7.69
CA GLU A 248 6.10 20.76 -7.95
C GLU A 248 6.95 20.95 -6.68
N ARG A 249 6.32 21.22 -5.53
CA ARG A 249 7.01 21.46 -4.25
C ARG A 249 7.78 20.24 -3.74
N VAL A 250 7.28 19.02 -3.99
CA VAL A 250 7.91 17.75 -3.59
C VAL A 250 9.03 17.34 -4.56
N ALA A 251 8.89 17.64 -5.85
CA ALA A 251 9.90 17.31 -6.85
C ALA A 251 11.03 18.36 -6.94
N LYS A 252 10.67 19.65 -7.05
CA LYS A 252 11.54 20.81 -7.30
C LYS A 252 12.62 20.54 -8.35
N ARG A 253 12.22 20.08 -9.55
CA ARG A 253 13.16 19.55 -10.57
C ARG A 253 12.85 19.87 -12.04
N GLN A 254 12.50 21.12 -12.36
CA GLN A 254 12.33 21.53 -13.76
C GLN A 254 13.50 21.07 -14.65
N ARG A 255 13.19 20.71 -15.90
CA ARG A 255 14.17 20.40 -16.95
C ARG A 255 14.43 21.66 -17.77
N THR A 256 15.68 21.83 -18.20
CA THR A 256 16.11 22.86 -19.15
C THR A 256 16.79 22.20 -20.35
N ASP A 257 16.57 22.75 -21.54
CA ASP A 257 17.10 22.25 -22.81
C ASP A 257 18.28 23.12 -23.31
N MET A 258 19.02 22.61 -24.31
CA MET A 258 20.24 23.28 -24.78
C MET A 258 19.95 24.61 -25.49
N GLY A 259 20.06 25.70 -24.74
CA GLY A 259 19.82 27.07 -25.20
C GLY A 259 19.18 27.94 -24.11
N ASP A 260 18.57 27.33 -23.09
CA ASP A 260 17.84 28.04 -22.06
C ASP A 260 18.72 28.92 -21.17
N VAL A 261 18.24 30.14 -20.88
CA VAL A 261 18.92 31.09 -20.00
C VAL A 261 18.48 30.85 -18.55
N VAL A 262 19.19 29.93 -17.89
CA VAL A 262 18.89 29.51 -16.51
C VAL A 262 19.36 30.54 -15.47
N LYS A 263 18.57 30.69 -14.40
CA LYS A 263 18.87 31.53 -13.22
C LYS A 263 19.40 30.67 -12.07
N VAL A 264 20.00 31.32 -11.07
CA VAL A 264 20.45 30.64 -9.85
C VAL A 264 19.25 30.23 -9.01
N GLY A 265 18.93 28.93 -9.01
CA GLY A 265 17.74 28.35 -8.38
C GLY A 265 16.91 27.51 -9.34
N ASP A 266 17.04 27.75 -10.65
CA ASP A 266 16.45 26.93 -11.70
C ASP A 266 17.11 25.55 -11.73
N VAL A 267 16.41 24.56 -12.29
CA VAL A 267 16.81 23.15 -12.20
C VAL A 267 17.11 22.58 -13.59
N LEU A 268 17.93 21.53 -13.60
CA LEU A 268 18.66 21.07 -14.79
C LEU A 268 18.37 19.63 -15.19
N ALA A 269 17.68 18.85 -14.36
CA ALA A 269 17.44 17.42 -14.61
C ALA A 269 16.27 16.84 -13.79
N ASP A 270 15.38 16.14 -14.50
CA ASP A 270 14.39 15.24 -13.92
C ASP A 270 15.06 14.01 -13.25
N SER A 271 14.28 13.29 -12.44
CA SER A 271 14.68 12.09 -11.69
C SER A 271 13.78 10.91 -12.06
N SER A 272 14.08 9.72 -11.55
CA SER A 272 13.32 8.46 -11.79
C SER A 272 11.83 8.47 -11.42
N SER A 273 11.29 9.57 -10.89
CA SER A 273 9.85 9.76 -10.59
C SER A 273 9.47 11.24 -10.60
N THR A 274 10.09 12.01 -11.49
CA THR A 274 9.63 13.36 -11.82
C THR A 274 9.49 13.48 -13.33
N GLY A 275 8.57 14.33 -13.78
CA GLY A 275 8.37 14.62 -15.19
C GLY A 275 7.97 16.07 -15.36
N ARG A 276 8.71 16.82 -16.20
CA ARG A 276 8.57 18.29 -16.32
C ARG A 276 8.89 19.02 -15.00
N GLY A 277 9.57 18.35 -14.06
CA GLY A 277 9.92 18.88 -12.75
C GLY A 277 8.89 18.77 -11.63
N GLU A 278 7.75 18.15 -11.92
CA GLU A 278 6.72 17.77 -10.95
C GLU A 278 6.85 16.30 -10.55
N LEU A 279 6.25 15.94 -9.41
CA LEU A 279 6.22 14.55 -8.93
C LEU A 279 5.35 13.68 -9.84
N ALA A 280 5.97 12.63 -10.41
CA ALA A 280 5.33 11.73 -11.35
C ALA A 280 5.44 10.29 -10.82
N LEU A 281 4.36 9.81 -10.19
CA LEU A 281 4.27 8.48 -9.58
C LEU A 281 3.61 7.42 -10.46
N GLY A 282 2.83 7.86 -11.44
CA GLY A 282 1.94 7.11 -12.29
C GLY A 282 1.79 7.75 -13.67
N GLN A 283 0.65 7.53 -14.33
CA GLN A 283 0.32 8.04 -15.66
C GLN A 283 -1.18 8.40 -15.76
N ASN A 284 -1.53 9.32 -16.67
CA ASN A 284 -2.92 9.64 -16.98
C ASN A 284 -3.46 8.61 -17.99
N ILE A 285 -4.70 8.19 -17.76
CA ILE A 285 -5.38 7.17 -18.59
C ILE A 285 -6.88 7.45 -18.73
N LEU A 286 -7.44 7.06 -19.87
CA LEU A 286 -8.87 7.12 -20.14
C LEU A 286 -9.61 5.96 -19.45
N VAL A 287 -10.36 6.26 -18.39
CA VAL A 287 -11.13 5.27 -17.62
C VAL A 287 -12.62 5.35 -17.91
N ALA A 288 -13.27 4.18 -17.97
CA ALA A 288 -14.73 4.02 -17.92
C ALA A 288 -15.17 3.34 -16.61
N PHE A 289 -16.21 3.88 -15.96
CA PHE A 289 -16.83 3.27 -14.77
C PHE A 289 -18.05 2.42 -15.17
N MET A 290 -17.82 1.16 -15.53
CA MET A 290 -18.84 0.20 -15.96
C MET A 290 -18.50 -1.24 -15.53
N SER A 291 -19.49 -2.12 -15.45
CA SER A 291 -19.26 -3.56 -15.22
C SER A 291 -18.97 -4.27 -16.55
N TRP A 292 -18.00 -5.19 -16.58
CA TRP A 292 -17.61 -5.91 -17.80
C TRP A 292 -17.41 -7.41 -17.55
N GLU A 293 -18.35 -8.24 -17.99
CA GLU A 293 -18.32 -9.72 -17.97
C GLU A 293 -17.97 -10.40 -16.62
N GLY A 294 -17.94 -9.65 -15.52
CA GLY A 294 -17.39 -10.10 -14.24
C GLY A 294 -15.85 -10.06 -14.14
N TYR A 295 -15.12 -9.68 -15.20
CA TYR A 295 -13.66 -9.54 -15.16
C TYR A 295 -13.20 -8.34 -14.31
N ASN A 296 -14.09 -7.42 -13.94
CA ASN A 296 -13.86 -6.36 -12.96
C ASN A 296 -14.70 -6.51 -11.68
N PHE A 297 -14.98 -7.75 -11.25
CA PHE A 297 -15.66 -8.03 -9.99
C PHE A 297 -14.82 -7.59 -8.76
N GLU A 298 -15.49 -7.06 -7.73
CA GLU A 298 -14.92 -6.48 -6.50
C GLU A 298 -13.87 -5.37 -6.71
N ASP A 299 -12.61 -5.76 -6.89
CA ASP A 299 -11.42 -4.89 -7.05
C ASP A 299 -10.58 -5.31 -8.27
N ALA A 300 -11.13 -6.14 -9.15
CA ALA A 300 -10.45 -6.51 -10.39
C ALA A 300 -10.46 -5.33 -11.40
N ILE A 301 -9.35 -5.14 -12.08
CA ILE A 301 -9.13 -4.08 -13.08
C ILE A 301 -8.90 -4.74 -14.44
N ILE A 302 -9.54 -4.21 -15.48
CA ILE A 302 -9.33 -4.63 -16.87
C ILE A 302 -8.55 -3.53 -17.59
N ILE A 303 -7.54 -3.91 -18.36
CA ILE A 303 -6.66 -2.95 -19.05
C ILE A 303 -6.56 -3.26 -20.55
N SER A 304 -6.46 -2.22 -21.37
CA SER A 304 -6.22 -2.34 -22.81
C SER A 304 -4.79 -2.77 -23.11
N ARG A 305 -4.61 -3.67 -24.09
CA ARG A 305 -3.30 -4.08 -24.63
C ARG A 305 -2.48 -2.90 -25.13
N LYS A 306 -3.14 -1.86 -25.64
CA LYS A 306 -2.54 -0.57 -26.07
C LYS A 306 -1.52 -0.03 -25.06
N LEU A 307 -1.86 -0.11 -23.76
CA LEU A 307 -0.99 0.34 -22.67
C LEU A 307 0.35 -0.43 -22.62
N LEU A 308 0.37 -1.71 -22.97
CA LEU A 308 1.58 -2.51 -23.02
C LEU A 308 2.41 -2.21 -24.27
N GLU A 309 1.76 -1.81 -25.37
CA GLU A 309 2.40 -1.48 -26.64
C GLU A 309 3.05 -0.08 -26.57
N ASP A 310 2.38 0.89 -25.94
CA ASP A 310 2.89 2.24 -25.63
C ASP A 310 3.95 2.29 -24.52
N ASP A 311 4.39 1.14 -23.98
CA ASP A 311 5.21 1.00 -22.76
C ASP A 311 4.64 1.70 -21.50
N LYS A 312 3.35 2.08 -21.47
CA LYS A 312 2.69 2.59 -20.26
C LYS A 312 2.80 1.56 -19.12
N PHE A 313 2.91 2.05 -17.90
CA PHE A 313 3.16 1.27 -16.67
C PHE A 313 4.39 0.31 -16.70
N THR A 314 5.34 0.54 -17.60
CA THR A 314 6.62 -0.19 -17.64
C THR A 314 7.60 0.38 -16.61
N SER A 315 8.30 -0.51 -15.90
CA SER A 315 9.25 -0.17 -14.82
C SER A 315 10.57 -0.93 -14.98
N ILE A 316 11.67 -0.34 -14.51
CA ILE A 316 12.99 -1.01 -14.46
C ILE A 316 13.26 -1.44 -13.02
N HIS A 317 13.55 -2.73 -12.84
CA HIS A 317 13.96 -3.32 -11.56
C HIS A 317 15.43 -3.70 -11.68
N ILE A 318 16.22 -3.36 -10.66
CA ILE A 318 17.64 -3.68 -10.61
C ILE A 318 17.89 -4.50 -9.35
N GLU A 319 18.24 -5.76 -9.52
CA GLU A 319 18.58 -6.66 -8.44
C GLU A 319 20.09 -6.84 -8.35
N LYS A 320 20.60 -6.94 -7.11
CA LYS A 320 22.01 -7.08 -6.82
C LYS A 320 22.27 -8.48 -6.29
N HIS A 321 23.11 -9.24 -6.99
CA HIS A 321 23.61 -10.53 -6.54
C HIS A 321 25.05 -10.38 -6.05
N GLU A 322 25.41 -11.12 -5.00
CA GLU A 322 26.74 -11.09 -4.38
C GLU A 322 27.23 -12.52 -4.14
N VAL A 323 28.49 -12.80 -4.44
CA VAL A 323 29.14 -14.07 -4.12
C VAL A 323 30.58 -13.84 -3.67
N GLU A 324 30.96 -14.57 -2.63
CA GLU A 324 32.25 -14.48 -1.96
C GLU A 324 33.03 -15.79 -2.11
N SER A 325 34.34 -15.67 -2.35
CA SER A 325 35.32 -16.76 -2.24
C SER A 325 36.00 -16.67 -0.89
N ARG A 326 35.86 -17.72 -0.07
CA ARG A 326 36.43 -17.79 1.28
C ARG A 326 37.57 -18.80 1.40
N ASP A 327 38.44 -18.58 2.38
CA ASP A 327 39.33 -19.62 2.89
C ASP A 327 38.53 -20.62 3.74
N THR A 328 38.51 -21.90 3.35
CA THR A 328 37.93 -22.98 4.18
C THR A 328 39.03 -23.83 4.79
N LYS A 329 38.70 -24.64 5.81
CA LYS A 329 39.62 -25.63 6.39
C LYS A 329 40.11 -26.69 5.40
N LEU A 330 39.41 -26.87 4.28
CA LEU A 330 39.69 -27.87 3.24
C LEU A 330 40.48 -27.27 2.06
N GLY A 331 40.73 -25.95 2.08
CA GLY A 331 41.35 -25.19 0.99
C GLY A 331 40.57 -23.91 0.67
N PRO A 332 41.15 -23.01 -0.17
CA PRO A 332 40.44 -21.84 -0.65
C PRO A 332 39.28 -22.24 -1.57
N GLU A 333 38.21 -21.46 -1.57
CA GLU A 333 37.23 -21.48 -2.64
C GLU A 333 37.71 -20.59 -3.78
N GLU A 334 37.59 -21.07 -5.01
CA GLU A 334 38.08 -20.36 -6.21
C GLU A 334 36.92 -19.96 -7.12
N ILE A 335 37.06 -18.79 -7.75
CA ILE A 335 36.17 -18.30 -8.81
C ILE A 335 36.88 -18.60 -10.13
N THR A 336 36.25 -19.42 -10.99
CA THR A 336 36.87 -19.98 -12.19
C THR A 336 35.83 -20.41 -13.23
N ARG A 337 36.27 -20.52 -14.49
CA ARG A 337 35.48 -21.02 -15.63
C ARG A 337 35.37 -22.55 -15.68
N ASP A 338 36.35 -23.30 -15.14
CA ASP A 338 36.34 -24.78 -15.15
C ASP A 338 35.44 -25.35 -14.05
N ILE A 339 34.12 -25.29 -14.28
CA ILE A 339 33.10 -25.77 -13.36
C ILE A 339 32.84 -27.27 -13.63
N PRO A 340 32.91 -28.16 -12.62
CA PRO A 340 32.70 -29.58 -12.83
C PRO A 340 31.29 -29.87 -13.35
N ASN A 341 31.20 -30.78 -14.33
CA ASN A 341 29.95 -31.33 -14.89
C ASN A 341 29.03 -30.29 -15.57
N VAL A 342 29.58 -29.16 -16.04
CA VAL A 342 28.87 -28.13 -16.82
C VAL A 342 29.33 -28.16 -18.28
N GLY A 343 28.38 -28.01 -19.22
CA GLY A 343 28.66 -27.95 -20.66
C GLY A 343 29.01 -26.54 -21.16
N GLU A 344 29.80 -26.46 -22.23
CA GLU A 344 30.27 -25.20 -22.84
C GLU A 344 29.15 -24.20 -23.20
N GLU A 345 27.95 -24.67 -23.53
CA GLU A 345 26.80 -23.79 -23.81
C GLU A 345 26.46 -22.90 -22.61
N SER A 346 26.49 -23.44 -21.39
CA SER A 346 26.27 -22.68 -20.14
C SER A 346 27.47 -21.78 -19.78
N LEU A 347 28.68 -22.10 -20.25
CA LEU A 347 29.90 -21.30 -20.03
C LEU A 347 30.06 -20.17 -21.06
N ARG A 348 29.24 -20.13 -22.12
CA ARG A 348 29.31 -19.18 -23.24
C ARG A 348 29.26 -17.70 -22.83
N ASN A 349 28.55 -17.38 -21.74
CA ASN A 349 28.40 -16.00 -21.25
C ASN A 349 29.43 -15.60 -20.16
N LEU A 350 30.22 -16.56 -19.67
CA LEU A 350 31.30 -16.29 -18.73
C LEU A 350 32.56 -15.83 -19.47
N ASP A 351 33.41 -15.06 -18.79
CA ASP A 351 34.75 -14.68 -19.22
C ASP A 351 35.80 -15.76 -18.90
N GLU A 352 37.08 -15.38 -18.85
CA GLU A 352 38.20 -16.27 -18.52
C GLU A 352 38.35 -16.51 -17.00
N GLU A 353 37.88 -15.58 -16.15
CA GLU A 353 37.83 -15.76 -14.70
C GLU A 353 36.59 -16.57 -14.24
N GLY A 354 35.63 -16.83 -15.14
CA GLY A 354 34.37 -17.48 -14.81
C GLY A 354 33.28 -16.50 -14.33
N ILE A 355 33.43 -15.20 -14.58
CA ILE A 355 32.45 -14.18 -14.21
C ILE A 355 31.61 -13.83 -15.44
N ILE A 356 30.30 -13.58 -15.26
CA ILE A 356 29.43 -13.23 -16.39
C ILE A 356 29.75 -11.84 -16.96
N ARG A 357 29.86 -11.76 -18.29
CA ARG A 357 30.17 -10.52 -19.01
C ARG A 357 29.03 -9.48 -18.92
N VAL A 358 29.40 -8.20 -18.79
CA VAL A 358 28.45 -7.06 -18.89
C VAL A 358 27.74 -7.11 -20.24
N GLY A 359 26.43 -6.84 -20.24
CA GLY A 359 25.58 -6.90 -21.43
C GLY A 359 25.13 -8.30 -21.84
N ALA A 360 25.50 -9.36 -21.10
CA ALA A 360 24.87 -10.67 -21.27
C ALA A 360 23.39 -10.62 -20.86
N GLU A 361 22.54 -11.27 -21.65
CA GLU A 361 21.16 -11.61 -21.29
C GLU A 361 21.14 -12.96 -20.57
N ILE A 362 20.26 -13.09 -19.58
CA ILE A 362 20.21 -14.22 -18.66
C ILE A 362 18.78 -14.74 -18.42
N GLY A 363 18.68 -16.06 -18.28
CA GLY A 363 17.48 -16.79 -17.84
C GLY A 363 17.70 -17.57 -16.54
N PRO A 364 16.63 -18.21 -16.00
CA PRO A 364 16.72 -18.98 -14.76
C PRO A 364 17.67 -20.17 -14.87
N GLY A 365 18.56 -20.35 -13.88
CA GLY A 365 19.54 -21.43 -13.85
C GLY A 365 20.88 -21.15 -14.54
N ASP A 366 20.98 -20.07 -15.33
CA ASP A 366 22.24 -19.61 -15.92
C ASP A 366 23.29 -19.31 -14.84
N ILE A 367 24.56 -19.48 -15.18
CA ILE A 367 25.68 -19.23 -14.27
C ILE A 367 26.06 -17.75 -14.33
N LEU A 368 26.03 -17.11 -13.17
CA LEU A 368 26.41 -15.71 -12.97
C LEU A 368 27.88 -15.57 -12.57
N VAL A 369 28.36 -16.46 -11.71
CA VAL A 369 29.78 -16.59 -11.34
C VAL A 369 30.08 -18.07 -11.10
N GLY A 370 31.02 -18.61 -11.88
CA GLY A 370 31.60 -19.93 -11.65
C GLY A 370 32.37 -19.94 -10.34
N LYS A 371 31.98 -20.81 -9.40
CA LYS A 371 32.63 -20.98 -8.11
C LYS A 371 32.80 -22.46 -7.80
N ILE A 372 33.99 -22.81 -7.34
CA ILE A 372 34.31 -24.15 -6.87
C ILE A 372 34.75 -24.14 -5.40
N THR A 373 34.27 -25.12 -4.64
CA THR A 373 34.65 -25.36 -3.25
C THR A 373 35.32 -26.74 -3.16
N PRO A 374 36.48 -26.88 -2.49
CA PRO A 374 37.10 -28.19 -2.28
C PRO A 374 36.18 -29.10 -1.46
N LYS A 375 36.05 -30.37 -1.87
CA LYS A 375 35.36 -31.41 -1.13
C LYS A 375 36.25 -31.88 0.02
N GLY A 376 35.64 -32.26 1.14
CA GLY A 376 36.34 -33.02 2.17
C GLY A 376 36.53 -34.47 1.69
N GLU A 377 37.53 -35.16 2.25
CA GLU A 377 37.64 -36.61 2.11
C GLU A 377 36.36 -37.26 2.66
N THR A 378 35.51 -37.70 1.73
CA THR A 378 34.30 -38.45 2.00
C THR A 378 34.48 -39.79 1.32
N GLU A 379 34.40 -40.86 2.11
CA GLU A 379 34.40 -42.24 1.60
C GLU A 379 33.32 -42.39 0.53
N LEU A 380 33.74 -42.56 -0.72
CA LEU A 380 32.81 -42.77 -1.83
C LEU A 380 32.06 -44.09 -1.59
N SER A 381 30.74 -44.12 -1.85
CA SER A 381 29.97 -45.35 -1.70
C SER A 381 30.45 -46.44 -2.68
N ALA A 382 30.09 -47.70 -2.44
CA ALA A 382 30.46 -48.81 -3.35
C ALA A 382 29.91 -48.58 -4.76
N GLU A 383 28.72 -47.99 -4.88
CA GLU A 383 28.05 -47.62 -6.11
C GLU A 383 28.78 -46.47 -6.82
N GLU A 384 29.18 -45.41 -6.11
CA GLU A 384 29.99 -44.33 -6.70
C GLU A 384 31.37 -44.82 -7.14
N LYS A 385 32.04 -45.66 -6.34
CA LYS A 385 33.30 -46.32 -6.69
C LYS A 385 33.14 -47.15 -7.97
N LEU A 386 32.05 -47.90 -8.10
CA LEU A 386 31.73 -48.72 -9.29
C LEU A 386 31.38 -47.87 -10.53
N LEU A 387 30.53 -46.86 -10.40
CA LEU A 387 30.15 -45.96 -11.50
C LEU A 387 31.37 -45.27 -12.10
N ARG A 388 32.27 -44.74 -11.27
CA ARG A 388 33.52 -44.11 -11.73
C ARG A 388 34.46 -45.12 -12.39
N ALA A 389 34.51 -46.36 -11.92
CA ALA A 389 35.26 -47.44 -12.56
C ALA A 389 34.69 -47.85 -13.94
N ILE A 390 33.37 -47.75 -14.14
CA ILE A 390 32.70 -48.04 -15.42
C ILE A 390 32.90 -46.89 -16.43
N PHE A 391 32.67 -45.64 -16.02
CA PHE A 391 32.76 -44.48 -16.93
C PHE A 391 34.18 -43.93 -17.10
N GLY A 392 35.14 -44.36 -16.28
CA GLY A 392 36.54 -43.88 -16.33
C GLY A 392 36.72 -42.45 -15.80
N GLU A 393 35.69 -41.86 -15.19
CA GLU A 393 35.73 -40.52 -14.64
C GLU A 393 36.65 -40.45 -13.42
N LYS A 394 37.74 -39.68 -13.55
CA LYS A 394 38.57 -39.32 -12.40
C LYS A 394 37.74 -38.49 -11.42
N ALA A 395 37.92 -38.75 -10.13
CA ALA A 395 37.41 -37.85 -9.10
C ALA A 395 37.89 -36.42 -9.37
N ARG A 396 36.95 -35.48 -9.50
CA ARG A 396 37.24 -34.05 -9.34
C ARG A 396 37.05 -33.71 -7.86
N ASP A 397 38.12 -33.28 -7.21
CA ASP A 397 38.20 -32.99 -5.77
C ASP A 397 37.41 -31.74 -5.35
N VAL A 398 36.77 -31.07 -6.31
CA VAL A 398 36.00 -29.84 -6.13
C VAL A 398 34.52 -30.05 -6.46
N LYS A 399 33.66 -29.23 -5.84
CA LYS A 399 32.21 -29.20 -6.03
C LYS A 399 31.81 -27.87 -6.66
N ASP A 400 30.84 -27.90 -7.59
CA ASP A 400 30.15 -26.70 -8.07
C ASP A 400 29.39 -26.03 -6.90
N THR A 401 29.75 -24.77 -6.62
CA THR A 401 29.06 -23.88 -5.68
C THR A 401 28.76 -22.52 -6.34
N SER A 402 28.69 -22.52 -7.67
CA SER A 402 28.50 -21.33 -8.52
C SER A 402 27.23 -20.56 -8.19
N LEU A 403 27.32 -19.24 -8.27
CA LEU A 403 26.17 -18.37 -8.23
C LEU A 403 25.37 -18.55 -9.53
N ARG A 404 24.10 -18.93 -9.40
CA ARG A 404 23.17 -19.15 -10.53
C ARG A 404 21.96 -18.21 -10.41
N VAL A 405 21.34 -17.89 -11.54
CA VAL A 405 20.13 -17.06 -11.59
C VAL A 405 18.95 -17.78 -10.91
N PRO A 406 18.33 -17.18 -9.87
CA PRO A 406 17.16 -17.75 -9.21
C PRO A 406 15.99 -18.05 -10.15
N HIS A 407 15.18 -19.05 -9.77
CA HIS A 407 13.98 -19.40 -10.53
C HIS A 407 12.98 -18.23 -10.63
N GLY A 408 12.52 -17.97 -11.85
CA GLY A 408 11.64 -16.85 -12.19
C GLY A 408 12.36 -15.58 -12.65
N GLN A 409 13.64 -15.37 -12.29
CA GLN A 409 14.37 -14.17 -12.69
C GLN A 409 14.89 -14.24 -14.14
N ARG A 410 14.81 -13.09 -14.83
CA ARG A 410 15.36 -12.85 -16.17
C ARG A 410 15.87 -11.42 -16.25
N GLY A 411 16.81 -11.14 -17.15
CA GLY A 411 17.28 -9.77 -17.34
C GLY A 411 18.58 -9.66 -18.12
N LYS A 412 19.29 -8.55 -17.88
CA LYS A 412 20.56 -8.21 -18.51
C LYS A 412 21.56 -7.72 -17.47
N ILE A 413 22.82 -8.16 -17.56
CA ILE A 413 23.90 -7.67 -16.69
C ILE A 413 24.23 -6.23 -17.06
N ILE A 414 24.04 -5.28 -16.14
CA ILE A 414 24.37 -3.86 -16.36
C ILE A 414 25.74 -3.48 -15.81
N GLU A 415 26.15 -4.09 -14.70
CA GLU A 415 27.40 -3.78 -14.01
C GLU A 415 27.93 -5.03 -13.29
N VAL A 416 29.26 -5.13 -13.26
CA VAL A 416 30.02 -6.14 -12.52
C VAL A 416 31.09 -5.40 -11.72
N ARG A 417 31.21 -5.65 -10.42
CA ARG A 417 32.33 -5.19 -9.60
C ARG A 417 32.98 -6.35 -8.88
N VAL A 418 34.27 -6.49 -9.10
CA VAL A 418 35.14 -7.44 -8.41
C VAL A 418 35.92 -6.68 -7.37
N LEU A 419 35.74 -7.03 -6.10
CA LEU A 419 36.50 -6.50 -4.97
C LEU A 419 37.48 -7.56 -4.50
N SER A 420 38.73 -7.17 -4.26
CA SER A 420 39.79 -8.12 -3.88
C SER A 420 40.69 -7.56 -2.79
N ARG A 421 41.27 -8.46 -1.99
CA ARG A 421 42.23 -8.07 -0.95
C ARG A 421 43.49 -7.42 -1.54
N ASP A 422 43.89 -7.81 -2.75
CA ASP A 422 45.03 -7.24 -3.48
C ASP A 422 44.81 -5.79 -3.91
N ASN A 423 43.58 -5.44 -4.30
CA ASN A 423 43.16 -4.07 -4.59
C ASN A 423 43.05 -3.17 -3.35
N LYS A 424 43.23 -3.74 -2.15
CA LYS A 424 43.06 -3.09 -0.82
C LYS A 424 41.61 -2.69 -0.51
N ASP A 425 40.64 -3.40 -1.08
CA ASP A 425 39.23 -3.24 -0.72
C ASP A 425 38.95 -3.73 0.71
N GLU A 426 38.01 -3.09 1.42
CA GLU A 426 37.53 -3.59 2.71
C GLU A 426 36.65 -4.83 2.51
N LEU A 427 37.20 -6.01 2.84
CA LEU A 427 36.52 -7.31 2.77
C LEU A 427 36.35 -7.93 4.17
N PRO A 428 35.28 -8.74 4.39
CA PRO A 428 35.12 -9.49 5.63
C PRO A 428 36.31 -10.44 5.92
N PRO A 429 36.58 -10.78 7.20
CA PRO A 429 37.63 -11.71 7.55
C PRO A 429 37.36 -13.09 6.92
N GLY A 430 38.39 -13.66 6.28
CA GLY A 430 38.29 -14.94 5.56
C GLY A 430 37.74 -14.85 4.13
N VAL A 431 37.42 -13.66 3.61
CA VAL A 431 37.04 -13.44 2.20
C VAL A 431 38.24 -12.92 1.40
N ASN A 432 38.52 -13.58 0.27
CA ASN A 432 39.63 -13.24 -0.63
C ASN A 432 39.16 -12.36 -1.82
N LYS A 433 38.04 -12.75 -2.44
CA LYS A 433 37.43 -12.11 -3.61
C LYS A 433 35.92 -12.04 -3.42
N LEU A 434 35.32 -10.89 -3.67
CA LEU A 434 33.88 -10.64 -3.57
C LEU A 434 33.38 -10.07 -4.90
N VAL A 435 32.54 -10.82 -5.60
CA VAL A 435 31.95 -10.42 -6.88
C VAL A 435 30.53 -9.93 -6.66
N ARG A 436 30.24 -8.74 -7.18
CA ARG A 436 28.94 -8.06 -7.12
C ARG A 436 28.42 -7.88 -8.53
N LEU A 437 27.20 -8.31 -8.78
CA LEU A 437 26.54 -8.26 -10.08
C LEU A 437 25.23 -7.49 -9.97
N TRP A 438 24.95 -6.66 -10.96
CA TRP A 438 23.67 -5.96 -11.08
C TRP A 438 22.92 -6.46 -12.32
N VAL A 439 21.76 -7.05 -12.08
CA VAL A 439 20.82 -7.53 -13.10
C VAL A 439 19.72 -6.49 -13.25
N ALA A 440 19.54 -5.94 -14.46
CA ALA A 440 18.36 -5.14 -14.78
C ALA A 440 17.30 -5.99 -15.49
N GLN A 441 16.05 -5.89 -15.02
CA GLN A 441 14.86 -6.44 -15.65
C GLN A 441 13.88 -5.30 -15.96
N THR A 442 13.44 -5.20 -17.21
CA THR A 442 12.31 -4.33 -17.58
C THR A 442 11.01 -5.10 -17.38
N ARG A 443 10.15 -4.64 -16.47
CA ARG A 443 8.85 -5.23 -16.14
C ARG A 443 7.72 -4.35 -16.68
N LYS A 444 7.09 -4.78 -17.78
CA LYS A 444 5.79 -4.25 -18.27
C LYS A 444 4.68 -4.56 -17.25
N ILE A 445 3.48 -4.01 -17.43
CA ILE A 445 2.31 -4.40 -16.65
C ILE A 445 1.80 -5.79 -17.10
N THR A 446 1.44 -6.65 -16.14
CA THR A 446 0.96 -8.03 -16.40
C THR A 446 -0.26 -8.36 -15.55
N GLU A 447 -1.02 -9.38 -15.94
CA GLU A 447 -2.10 -9.92 -15.11
C GLU A 447 -1.56 -10.36 -13.75
N GLY A 448 -2.26 -10.03 -12.67
CA GLY A 448 -1.81 -10.20 -11.28
C GLY A 448 -1.02 -9.04 -10.68
N ASP A 449 -0.52 -8.07 -11.48
CA ASP A 449 0.06 -6.83 -10.94
C ASP A 449 -1.01 -5.97 -10.27
N LYS A 450 -0.60 -5.18 -9.26
CA LYS A 450 -1.51 -4.34 -8.48
C LYS A 450 -1.34 -2.85 -8.82
N MET A 451 -2.47 -2.20 -9.14
CA MET A 451 -2.57 -0.77 -9.45
C MET A 451 -3.46 -0.05 -8.42
N ALA A 452 -3.30 1.26 -8.31
CA ALA A 452 -4.15 2.12 -7.47
C ALA A 452 -4.20 3.55 -8.00
N GLY A 453 -5.30 4.25 -7.76
CA GLY A 453 -5.35 5.70 -7.88
C GLY A 453 -4.94 6.39 -6.57
N ARG A 454 -5.14 7.70 -6.50
CA ARG A 454 -4.82 8.49 -5.30
C ARG A 454 -5.89 8.38 -4.20
N HIS A 455 -7.13 8.16 -4.59
CA HIS A 455 -8.34 8.11 -3.75
C HIS A 455 -8.53 6.79 -2.98
N GLY A 456 -7.46 6.04 -2.71
CA GLY A 456 -7.53 4.74 -2.03
C GLY A 456 -8.20 3.60 -2.82
N ASN A 457 -8.61 3.83 -4.07
CA ASN A 457 -9.07 2.80 -5.01
C ASN A 457 -7.89 1.92 -5.43
N LYS A 458 -8.00 0.59 -5.23
CA LYS A 458 -6.87 -0.34 -5.33
C LYS A 458 -7.29 -1.68 -5.91
N GLY A 459 -6.76 -2.03 -7.08
CA GLY A 459 -7.18 -3.23 -7.78
C GLY A 459 -6.05 -4.03 -8.42
N VAL A 460 -6.36 -5.27 -8.79
CA VAL A 460 -5.43 -6.20 -9.45
C VAL A 460 -5.82 -6.31 -10.92
N VAL A 461 -4.84 -6.25 -11.82
CA VAL A 461 -5.08 -6.48 -13.26
C VAL A 461 -5.53 -7.92 -13.44
N ALA A 462 -6.81 -8.13 -13.78
CA ALA A 462 -7.42 -9.46 -13.91
C ALA A 462 -7.50 -9.95 -15.36
N ARG A 463 -7.54 -9.03 -16.33
CA ARG A 463 -7.43 -9.34 -17.76
C ARG A 463 -6.81 -8.18 -18.54
N ILE A 464 -5.99 -8.52 -19.54
CA ILE A 464 -5.52 -7.60 -20.58
C ILE A 464 -6.33 -7.86 -21.86
N LEU A 465 -7.26 -6.96 -22.18
CA LEU A 465 -8.09 -7.08 -23.39
C LEU A 465 -7.35 -6.55 -24.64
N PRO A 466 -7.61 -7.13 -25.83
CA PRO A 466 -7.27 -6.49 -27.10
C PRO A 466 -7.88 -5.08 -27.22
N GLU A 467 -7.28 -4.19 -28.02
CA GLU A 467 -7.83 -2.82 -28.21
C GLU A 467 -9.17 -2.86 -28.94
N GLU A 468 -9.33 -3.79 -29.88
CA GLU A 468 -10.55 -4.08 -30.62
C GLU A 468 -11.70 -4.64 -29.77
N ASP A 469 -11.40 -5.12 -28.56
CA ASP A 469 -12.36 -5.71 -27.61
C ASP A 469 -12.85 -4.68 -26.57
N MET A 470 -12.22 -3.50 -26.50
CA MET A 470 -12.50 -2.48 -25.49
C MET A 470 -13.70 -1.59 -25.87
N PRO A 471 -14.47 -1.10 -24.87
CA PRO A 471 -15.43 -0.01 -25.08
C PRO A 471 -14.78 1.22 -25.72
N TYR A 472 -15.47 1.86 -26.66
CA TYR A 472 -14.95 3.04 -27.36
C TYR A 472 -15.95 4.21 -27.42
N LEU A 473 -15.40 5.42 -27.44
CA LEU A 473 -16.12 6.69 -27.54
C LEU A 473 -16.66 6.92 -28.96
N PRO A 474 -17.67 7.81 -29.15
CA PRO A 474 -18.25 8.08 -30.47
C PRO A 474 -17.28 8.63 -31.53
N ASP A 475 -16.10 9.10 -31.11
CA ASP A 475 -15.00 9.55 -31.98
C ASP A 475 -14.10 8.40 -32.50
N GLY A 476 -14.31 7.17 -32.00
CA GLY A 476 -13.50 5.98 -32.29
C GLY A 476 -12.42 5.66 -31.25
N THR A 477 -12.30 6.45 -30.18
CA THR A 477 -11.25 6.29 -29.15
C THR A 477 -11.60 5.18 -28.15
N PRO A 478 -10.85 4.06 -28.08
CA PRO A 478 -11.05 3.02 -27.07
C PRO A 478 -10.54 3.48 -25.70
N VAL A 479 -11.18 3.00 -24.63
CA VAL A 479 -10.78 3.32 -23.25
C VAL A 479 -9.55 2.52 -22.81
N ASP A 480 -8.70 3.11 -21.97
CA ASP A 480 -7.45 2.50 -21.50
C ASP A 480 -7.71 1.44 -20.42
N ILE A 481 -8.63 1.73 -19.49
CA ILE A 481 -8.95 0.88 -18.33
C ILE A 481 -10.46 0.91 -18.03
N ILE A 482 -11.01 -0.23 -17.58
CA ILE A 482 -12.37 -0.31 -17.04
C ILE A 482 -12.29 -0.51 -15.52
N LEU A 483 -12.95 0.37 -14.76
CA LEU A 483 -13.12 0.28 -13.30
C LEU A 483 -14.57 -0.05 -12.95
N THR A 484 -14.77 -0.79 -11.86
CA THR A 484 -16.12 -1.12 -11.36
C THR A 484 -16.74 0.06 -10.60
N PRO A 485 -17.99 0.46 -10.91
CA PRO A 485 -18.68 1.53 -10.18
C PRO A 485 -19.10 1.11 -8.77
N LEU A 486 -19.23 -0.20 -8.49
CA LEU A 486 -19.71 -0.74 -7.21
C LEU A 486 -18.77 -0.40 -6.02
N GLY A 487 -17.49 -0.19 -6.32
CA GLY A 487 -16.48 0.19 -5.34
C GLY A 487 -16.59 1.62 -4.82
N VAL A 488 -17.30 2.53 -5.50
CA VAL A 488 -17.32 3.96 -5.10
C VAL A 488 -18.31 4.23 -3.95
N PRO A 489 -19.61 3.86 -4.03
CA PRO A 489 -20.58 4.19 -2.98
C PRO A 489 -20.29 3.47 -1.65
N SER A 490 -19.76 2.25 -1.74
CA SER A 490 -19.41 1.40 -0.58
C SER A 490 -18.15 1.87 0.16
N ARG A 491 -17.43 2.87 -0.39
CA ARG A 491 -16.14 3.36 0.13
C ARG A 491 -16.11 4.86 0.37
N MET A 492 -17.14 5.59 -0.09
CA MET A 492 -17.28 7.03 0.09
C MET A 492 -16.03 7.82 -0.36
N ASN A 493 -15.45 7.42 -1.48
CA ASN A 493 -14.31 8.10 -2.12
C ASN A 493 -14.75 8.71 -3.45
N LEU A 494 -15.58 9.76 -3.37
CA LEU A 494 -16.17 10.43 -4.51
C LEU A 494 -15.16 11.30 -5.27
N GLY A 495 -14.05 11.69 -4.62
CA GLY A 495 -12.99 12.49 -5.24
C GLY A 495 -12.45 11.87 -6.54
N GLN A 496 -12.44 10.54 -6.67
CA GLN A 496 -12.00 9.86 -7.90
C GLN A 496 -12.92 10.12 -9.11
N VAL A 497 -14.20 10.40 -8.86
CA VAL A 497 -15.19 10.73 -9.90
C VAL A 497 -15.04 12.19 -10.31
N LEU A 498 -14.79 13.09 -9.35
CA LEU A 498 -14.46 14.49 -9.60
C LEU A 498 -13.11 14.63 -10.35
N GLU A 499 -12.09 13.84 -9.98
CA GLU A 499 -10.83 13.70 -10.72
C GLU A 499 -11.10 13.26 -12.17
N THR A 500 -11.98 12.28 -12.37
CA THR A 500 -12.34 11.77 -13.71
C THR A 500 -13.09 12.82 -14.54
N HIS A 501 -14.03 13.54 -13.94
CA HIS A 501 -14.83 14.59 -14.60
C HIS A 501 -13.96 15.79 -15.00
N LEU A 502 -13.21 16.35 -14.05
CA LEU A 502 -12.30 17.47 -14.32
C LEU A 502 -11.15 17.04 -15.24
N GLY A 503 -10.68 15.79 -15.14
CA GLY A 503 -9.71 15.20 -16.04
C GLY A 503 -10.22 15.04 -17.48
N ARG A 504 -11.51 14.73 -17.68
CA ARG A 504 -12.14 14.73 -19.02
C ARG A 504 -12.11 16.14 -19.63
N ALA A 505 -12.54 17.15 -18.87
CA ALA A 505 -12.55 18.54 -19.32
C ALA A 505 -11.14 19.08 -19.60
N ALA A 506 -10.21 18.91 -18.64
CA ALA A 506 -8.81 19.33 -18.78
C ALA A 506 -8.11 18.67 -19.98
N SER A 507 -8.38 17.37 -20.21
CA SER A 507 -7.89 16.66 -21.39
C SER A 507 -8.44 17.22 -22.69
N LEU A 508 -9.75 17.48 -22.78
CA LEU A 508 -10.38 18.05 -23.97
C LEU A 508 -9.91 19.47 -24.28
N LEU A 509 -9.88 20.32 -23.26
CA LEU A 509 -9.57 21.76 -23.34
C LEU A 509 -8.06 22.07 -23.31
N GLY A 510 -7.20 21.07 -23.10
CA GLY A 510 -5.73 21.22 -23.20
C GLY A 510 -5.07 21.90 -22.00
N PHE A 511 -5.74 21.99 -20.84
CA PHE A 511 -5.19 22.58 -19.62
C PHE A 511 -4.81 21.51 -18.57
N ARG A 512 -4.23 21.95 -17.46
CA ARG A 512 -3.98 21.13 -16.27
C ARG A 512 -4.61 21.81 -15.07
N ALA A 513 -5.45 21.09 -14.34
CA ALA A 513 -6.11 21.61 -13.16
C ALA A 513 -5.17 21.53 -11.95
N VAL A 514 -5.25 22.55 -11.08
CA VAL A 514 -4.66 22.53 -9.74
C VAL A 514 -5.81 22.73 -8.76
N THR A 515 -6.09 21.71 -7.96
CA THR A 515 -7.14 21.72 -6.93
C THR A 515 -6.48 21.57 -5.56
N PRO A 516 -6.21 22.68 -4.85
CA PRO A 516 -5.72 22.66 -3.49
C PRO A 516 -6.65 21.88 -2.55
N VAL A 517 -6.07 21.33 -1.48
CA VAL A 517 -6.75 20.45 -0.53
C VAL A 517 -7.60 21.27 0.45
N PHE A 518 -8.90 20.97 0.56
CA PHE A 518 -9.94 21.78 1.24
C PHE A 518 -10.16 23.19 0.66
N ASP A 519 -9.62 23.49 -0.52
CA ASP A 519 -9.73 24.76 -1.25
C ASP A 519 -9.68 24.45 -2.77
N GLY A 520 -10.51 23.48 -3.17
CA GLY A 520 -10.51 22.87 -4.51
C GLY A 520 -11.43 23.58 -5.50
N ALA A 521 -11.50 23.05 -6.72
CA ALA A 521 -12.47 23.53 -7.71
C ALA A 521 -13.90 23.13 -7.27
N PRO A 522 -14.84 24.09 -7.12
CA PRO A 522 -16.22 23.76 -6.75
C PRO A 522 -16.94 23.02 -7.89
N ASP A 523 -17.97 22.25 -7.56
CA ASP A 523 -18.79 21.49 -8.51
C ASP A 523 -19.20 22.33 -9.74
N THR A 524 -19.59 23.59 -9.52
CA THR A 524 -19.97 24.53 -10.59
C THR A 524 -18.86 24.78 -11.61
N ALA A 525 -17.60 24.89 -11.18
CA ALA A 525 -16.45 25.07 -12.07
C ALA A 525 -16.12 23.79 -12.86
N ILE A 526 -16.38 22.62 -12.28
CA ILE A 526 -16.24 21.32 -12.96
C ILE A 526 -17.35 21.17 -14.02
N GLU A 527 -18.59 21.53 -13.68
CA GLU A 527 -19.73 21.55 -14.60
C GLU A 527 -19.54 22.56 -15.74
N ASP A 528 -19.05 23.77 -15.47
CA ASP A 528 -18.66 24.75 -16.49
C ASP A 528 -17.57 24.18 -17.43
N SER A 529 -16.52 23.58 -16.86
CA SER A 529 -15.43 22.98 -17.63
C SER A 529 -15.92 21.83 -18.52
N LEU A 530 -16.86 21.01 -18.04
CA LEU A 530 -17.53 19.98 -18.84
C LEU A 530 -18.42 20.58 -19.94
N GLY A 531 -19.17 21.65 -19.64
CA GLY A 531 -19.98 22.38 -20.62
C GLY A 531 -19.15 22.99 -21.75
N GLN A 532 -18.04 23.67 -21.40
CA GLN A 532 -17.03 24.17 -22.33
C GLN A 532 -16.46 23.04 -23.20
N ALA A 533 -16.07 21.92 -22.58
CA ALA A 533 -15.49 20.78 -23.29
C ALA A 533 -16.47 20.14 -24.28
N TRP A 534 -17.75 20.02 -23.90
CA TRP A 534 -18.82 19.55 -24.80
C TRP A 534 -19.07 20.51 -25.97
N ILE A 535 -19.06 21.83 -25.74
CA ILE A 535 -19.15 22.84 -26.82
C ILE A 535 -18.00 22.67 -27.84
N VAL A 536 -16.78 22.41 -27.36
CA VAL A 536 -15.62 22.15 -28.20
C VAL A 536 -15.78 20.83 -29.00
N GLU A 537 -16.31 19.77 -28.39
CA GLU A 537 -16.65 18.53 -29.10
C GLU A 537 -17.73 18.74 -30.17
N GLN A 538 -18.86 19.41 -29.86
CA GLN A 538 -19.98 19.61 -30.81
C GLN A 538 -19.66 20.55 -31.96
N SER A 539 -18.83 21.57 -31.75
CA SER A 539 -18.37 22.46 -32.84
C SER A 539 -17.44 21.75 -33.84
N GLY A 540 -16.83 20.63 -33.45
CA GLY A 540 -15.82 19.92 -34.22
C GLY A 540 -14.50 20.70 -34.36
N ALA A 541 -14.17 21.51 -33.36
CA ALA A 541 -12.94 22.32 -33.30
C ALA A 541 -11.67 21.54 -32.92
N VAL A 542 -11.78 20.21 -32.77
CA VAL A 542 -10.68 19.27 -32.49
C VAL A 542 -10.72 18.16 -33.54
N ASP A 543 -9.58 17.82 -34.13
CA ASP A 543 -9.47 16.65 -35.03
C ASP A 543 -9.43 15.35 -34.19
N PRO A 544 -10.40 14.43 -34.36
CA PRO A 544 -10.43 13.14 -33.64
C PRO A 544 -9.13 12.33 -33.75
N ARG A 545 -8.35 12.52 -34.82
CA ARG A 545 -7.11 11.76 -35.06
C ARG A 545 -5.92 12.22 -34.21
N VAL A 546 -6.01 13.37 -33.55
CA VAL A 546 -4.89 13.99 -32.81
C VAL A 546 -5.02 13.77 -31.29
N LEU A 547 -6.15 13.21 -30.82
CA LEU A 547 -6.52 13.07 -29.40
C LEU A 547 -5.45 12.42 -28.48
N HIS A 548 -4.54 11.61 -29.00
CA HIS A 548 -3.62 10.78 -28.21
C HIS A 548 -2.18 11.32 -28.01
N GLN A 549 -1.71 12.33 -28.74
CA GLN A 549 -0.24 12.54 -28.88
C GLN A 549 0.35 13.82 -28.26
N SER A 550 -0.45 14.83 -27.87
CA SER A 550 0.07 16.05 -27.25
C SER A 550 -0.81 16.57 -26.10
N VAL A 551 -0.14 17.10 -25.07
CA VAL A 551 -0.79 17.84 -23.96
C VAL A 551 -1.21 19.23 -24.44
N GLU A 552 -0.39 19.85 -25.28
CA GLU A 552 -0.76 21.04 -26.05
C GLU A 552 -1.73 20.61 -27.17
N ARG A 553 -3.01 20.94 -27.00
CA ARG A 553 -4.04 20.75 -28.02
C ARG A 553 -4.32 22.07 -28.71
N ASN A 554 -4.20 22.09 -30.03
CA ASN A 554 -4.43 23.29 -30.84
C ASN A 554 -5.92 23.35 -31.22
N ILE A 555 -6.73 23.94 -30.35
CA ILE A 555 -8.19 24.07 -30.51
C ILE A 555 -8.48 25.16 -31.56
N ASP A 556 -9.41 24.90 -32.48
CA ASP A 556 -9.90 25.89 -33.43
C ASP A 556 -10.89 26.86 -32.76
N HIS A 557 -10.36 27.81 -32.00
CA HIS A 557 -11.16 28.80 -31.25
C HIS A 557 -12.03 29.68 -32.15
N ASP A 558 -11.64 29.92 -33.40
CA ASP A 558 -12.43 30.70 -34.36
C ASP A 558 -13.69 29.92 -34.76
N ARG A 559 -13.56 28.61 -35.02
CA ARG A 559 -14.69 27.72 -35.28
C ARG A 559 -15.63 27.54 -34.08
N VAL A 560 -15.10 27.53 -32.85
CA VAL A 560 -15.94 27.56 -31.62
C VAL A 560 -16.74 28.86 -31.56
N ARG A 561 -16.10 30.01 -31.88
CA ARG A 561 -16.77 31.32 -31.89
C ARG A 561 -17.88 31.40 -32.93
N GLU A 562 -17.66 30.90 -34.15
CA GLU A 562 -18.71 30.83 -35.18
C GLU A 562 -19.92 30.00 -34.71
N TRP A 563 -19.68 28.79 -34.17
CA TRP A 563 -20.72 27.88 -33.69
C TRP A 563 -21.56 28.47 -32.54
N LEU A 564 -20.94 29.23 -31.63
CA LEU A 564 -21.64 29.93 -30.53
C LEU A 564 -22.46 31.13 -31.02
N VAL A 565 -21.94 31.92 -31.95
CA VAL A 565 -22.62 33.11 -32.51
C VAL A 565 -23.88 32.71 -33.29
N GLU A 566 -23.88 31.57 -33.99
CA GLU A 566 -25.10 30.99 -34.58
C GLU A 566 -26.21 30.72 -33.55
N ARG A 567 -25.84 30.44 -32.30
CA ARG A 567 -26.73 30.01 -31.21
C ARG A 567 -27.13 31.15 -30.27
N GLY A 568 -26.46 32.30 -30.38
CA GLY A 568 -26.75 33.52 -29.62
C GLY A 568 -25.89 33.73 -28.37
N TYR A 569 -24.77 33.03 -28.23
CA TYR A 569 -23.83 33.17 -27.11
C TYR A 569 -22.50 33.80 -27.58
N GLU A 570 -21.87 34.61 -26.72
CA GLU A 570 -20.56 35.20 -27.01
C GLU A 570 -19.43 34.33 -26.45
N TYR A 571 -18.34 34.15 -27.21
CA TYR A 571 -17.23 33.29 -26.81
C TYR A 571 -16.58 33.76 -25.50
N ASP A 572 -16.32 35.06 -25.38
CA ASP A 572 -15.61 35.65 -24.24
C ASP A 572 -16.42 35.54 -22.93
N SER A 573 -17.76 35.46 -22.99
CA SER A 573 -18.62 35.27 -21.81
C SER A 573 -18.61 33.84 -21.26
N LEU A 574 -18.13 32.85 -22.04
CA LEU A 574 -18.11 31.44 -21.66
C LEU A 574 -16.68 30.87 -21.50
N PHE A 575 -15.70 31.46 -22.17
CA PHE A 575 -14.29 31.00 -22.21
C PHE A 575 -13.27 32.08 -21.80
N GLY A 576 -13.69 33.31 -21.52
CA GLY A 576 -12.79 34.40 -21.11
C GLY A 576 -12.37 34.33 -19.64
N GLU A 577 -11.24 34.96 -19.29
CA GLU A 577 -10.69 35.02 -17.91
C GLU A 577 -11.60 35.73 -16.89
N GLY A 578 -12.70 36.35 -17.35
CA GLY A 578 -13.72 37.01 -16.52
C GLY A 578 -15.14 36.48 -16.74
N ALA A 579 -15.29 35.23 -17.22
CA ALA A 579 -16.60 34.58 -17.34
C ALA A 579 -17.27 34.40 -15.97
N GLU A 580 -18.60 34.53 -15.92
CA GLU A 580 -19.38 34.30 -14.69
C GLU A 580 -19.48 32.79 -14.38
N LEU A 581 -19.25 32.42 -13.11
CA LEU A 581 -19.31 31.03 -12.66
C LEU A 581 -20.74 30.49 -12.80
N GLY A 582 -20.89 29.39 -13.56
CA GLY A 582 -22.16 28.78 -13.96
C GLY A 582 -22.63 29.15 -15.38
N ALA A 583 -21.97 30.10 -16.07
CA ALA A 583 -22.41 30.57 -17.39
C ALA A 583 -22.25 29.49 -18.48
N ALA A 584 -21.16 28.73 -18.48
CA ALA A 584 -20.91 27.67 -19.47
C ALA A 584 -21.77 26.43 -19.20
N ARG A 585 -22.00 26.09 -17.92
CA ARG A 585 -23.01 25.13 -17.47
C ARG A 585 -24.39 25.51 -18.03
N ARG A 586 -24.85 26.74 -17.80
CA ARG A 586 -26.18 27.17 -18.26
C ARG A 586 -26.28 27.14 -19.79
N ALA A 587 -25.33 27.75 -20.50
CA ALA A 587 -25.34 27.81 -21.96
C ALA A 587 -25.32 26.42 -22.62
N SER A 588 -24.48 25.49 -22.13
CA SER A 588 -24.41 24.13 -22.68
C SER A 588 -25.70 23.34 -22.48
N ILE A 589 -26.38 23.48 -21.33
CA ILE A 589 -27.68 22.82 -21.07
C ILE A 589 -28.79 23.46 -21.92
N GLU A 590 -28.84 24.79 -22.05
CA GLU A 590 -29.85 25.47 -22.86
C GLU A 590 -29.73 25.10 -24.35
N ILE A 591 -28.51 25.01 -24.90
CA ILE A 591 -28.28 24.53 -26.27
C ILE A 591 -28.69 23.05 -26.38
N TRP A 592 -28.29 22.20 -25.43
CA TRP A 592 -28.59 20.76 -25.45
C TRP A 592 -30.10 20.46 -25.37
N LEU A 593 -30.86 21.11 -24.49
CA LEU A 593 -32.32 20.97 -24.40
C LEU A 593 -33.02 21.40 -25.70
N LYS A 594 -32.52 22.48 -26.32
CA LYS A 594 -33.05 23.04 -27.56
C LYS A 594 -32.75 22.16 -28.78
N GLU A 595 -31.54 21.63 -28.91
CA GLU A 595 -31.14 20.80 -30.05
C GLU A 595 -31.54 19.32 -29.91
N ALA A 596 -31.39 18.70 -28.74
CA ALA A 596 -31.64 17.26 -28.53
C ALA A 596 -33.10 16.92 -28.14
N ARG A 597 -33.89 17.92 -27.73
CA ARG A 597 -35.30 17.74 -27.32
C ARG A 597 -36.28 18.78 -27.88
N GLY A 598 -35.81 19.88 -28.47
CA GLY A 598 -36.69 20.94 -28.99
C GLY A 598 -37.40 21.75 -27.90
N MET A 599 -36.90 21.69 -26.66
CA MET A 599 -37.46 22.41 -25.51
C MET A 599 -36.86 23.82 -25.42
N ASP A 600 -37.71 24.84 -25.27
CA ASP A 600 -37.25 26.20 -24.96
C ASP A 600 -37.15 26.36 -23.44
N SER A 601 -35.91 26.41 -22.94
CA SER A 601 -35.58 26.54 -21.52
C SER A 601 -35.30 27.98 -21.08
N SER A 602 -35.42 28.97 -21.99
CA SER A 602 -35.05 30.37 -21.72
C SER A 602 -35.85 31.05 -20.61
N THR A 603 -37.00 30.49 -20.23
CA THR A 603 -37.84 30.97 -19.12
C THR A 603 -37.65 30.22 -17.80
N LEU A 604 -36.79 29.18 -17.74
CA LEU A 604 -36.56 28.39 -16.54
C LEU A 604 -35.52 29.03 -15.61
N THR A 605 -35.76 28.94 -14.30
CA THR A 605 -34.71 29.20 -13.31
C THR A 605 -33.63 28.11 -13.38
N GLU A 606 -32.43 28.42 -12.90
CA GLU A 606 -31.30 27.47 -12.94
C GLU A 606 -31.60 26.16 -12.20
N GLN A 607 -32.32 26.24 -11.07
CA GLN A 607 -32.65 25.05 -10.28
C GLN A 607 -33.73 24.18 -10.95
N GLU A 608 -34.75 24.76 -11.58
CA GLU A 608 -35.73 24.01 -12.40
C GLU A 608 -35.06 23.33 -13.61
N LEU A 609 -34.07 23.99 -14.20
CA LEU A 609 -33.28 23.47 -15.33
C LEU A 609 -32.37 22.31 -14.90
N LEU A 610 -31.78 22.36 -13.70
CA LEU A 610 -31.02 21.25 -13.12
C LEU A 610 -31.92 20.08 -12.69
N ASP A 611 -33.10 20.35 -12.12
CA ASP A 611 -34.09 19.32 -11.78
C ASP A 611 -34.61 18.59 -13.03
N GLU A 612 -34.87 19.30 -14.13
CA GLU A 612 -35.26 18.68 -15.41
C GLU A 612 -34.11 17.86 -16.04
N VAL A 613 -32.86 18.33 -15.97
CA VAL A 613 -31.68 17.54 -16.36
C VAL A 613 -31.57 16.25 -15.51
N ALA A 614 -31.78 16.35 -14.19
CA ALA A 614 -31.76 15.21 -13.29
C ALA A 614 -32.93 14.23 -13.54
N ARG A 615 -34.08 14.74 -14.01
CA ARG A 615 -35.22 13.95 -14.47
C ARG A 615 -34.90 13.22 -15.78
N LEU A 616 -34.38 13.90 -16.80
CA LEU A 616 -34.03 13.32 -18.11
C LEU A 616 -32.96 12.22 -17.99
N ASN A 617 -31.91 12.43 -17.19
CA ASN A 617 -30.87 11.43 -16.91
C ASN A 617 -31.42 10.19 -16.16
N ARG A 618 -32.49 10.35 -15.37
CA ARG A 618 -33.14 9.25 -14.62
C ARG A 618 -34.16 8.48 -15.44
N ASP A 619 -35.08 9.19 -16.07
CA ASP A 619 -36.27 8.62 -16.72
C ASP A 619 -35.99 8.21 -18.18
N GLU A 620 -35.17 8.99 -18.89
CA GLU A 620 -34.88 8.83 -20.32
C GLU A 620 -33.44 8.35 -20.59
N GLN A 621 -32.63 8.19 -19.54
CA GLN A 621 -31.23 7.72 -19.58
C GLN A 621 -30.32 8.53 -20.52
N VAL A 622 -30.60 9.83 -20.71
CA VAL A 622 -29.74 10.71 -21.53
C VAL A 622 -28.82 11.54 -20.65
N ALA A 623 -27.52 11.53 -20.96
CA ALA A 623 -26.56 12.42 -20.31
C ALA A 623 -26.66 13.84 -20.88
N ALA A 624 -26.87 14.82 -20.00
CA ALA A 624 -26.60 16.23 -20.30
C ALA A 624 -25.09 16.51 -20.19
N PRO A 625 -24.57 17.57 -20.84
CA PRO A 625 -23.12 17.86 -20.92
C PRO A 625 -22.38 17.84 -19.58
N ILE A 626 -23.01 18.41 -18.56
CA ILE A 626 -22.43 18.62 -17.22
C ILE A 626 -22.29 17.35 -16.36
N ILE A 627 -22.88 16.22 -16.77
CA ILE A 627 -22.97 15.02 -15.93
C ILE A 627 -21.67 14.18 -15.97
N GLY A 628 -20.71 14.51 -16.85
CA GLY A 628 -19.44 13.78 -16.98
C GLY A 628 -19.58 12.37 -17.58
N LYS A 629 -20.70 12.12 -18.29
CA LYS A 629 -21.06 10.85 -18.90
C LYS A 629 -21.09 10.92 -20.42
N THR A 630 -20.76 9.82 -21.08
CA THR A 630 -20.80 9.69 -22.55
C THR A 630 -21.37 8.31 -22.93
N THR A 631 -22.07 8.22 -24.07
CA THR A 631 -22.42 6.93 -24.68
C THR A 631 -21.15 6.26 -25.20
N LEU A 632 -20.83 5.09 -24.67
CA LEU A 632 -19.81 4.20 -25.22
C LEU A 632 -20.47 3.17 -26.15
N HIS A 633 -19.66 2.58 -27.03
CA HIS A 633 -20.01 1.44 -27.87
C HIS A 633 -19.15 0.23 -27.50
N ASP A 634 -19.70 -0.98 -27.61
CA ASP A 634 -18.94 -2.23 -27.45
C ASP A 634 -18.04 -2.44 -28.68
N GLY A 635 -16.73 -2.60 -28.47
CA GLY A 635 -15.76 -2.90 -29.54
C GLY A 635 -16.09 -4.15 -30.35
N ARG A 636 -16.73 -5.14 -29.71
CA ARG A 636 -17.01 -6.47 -30.29
C ARG A 636 -18.24 -6.50 -31.20
N THR A 637 -19.26 -5.70 -30.90
CA THR A 637 -20.54 -5.67 -31.64
C THR A 637 -20.72 -4.39 -32.45
N GLY A 638 -20.11 -3.28 -32.01
CA GLY A 638 -20.37 -1.94 -32.52
C GLY A 638 -21.65 -1.30 -31.98
N GLU A 639 -22.40 -1.97 -31.11
CA GLU A 639 -23.65 -1.45 -30.55
C GLU A 639 -23.38 -0.51 -29.35
N PRO A 640 -24.16 0.58 -29.18
CA PRO A 640 -24.07 1.46 -28.02
C PRO A 640 -24.63 0.77 -26.76
N PHE A 641 -24.08 1.06 -25.59
CA PHE A 641 -24.64 0.59 -24.32
C PHE A 641 -25.97 1.30 -23.98
N ASP A 642 -26.88 0.58 -23.32
CA ASP A 642 -28.22 1.07 -22.91
C ASP A 642 -28.20 2.35 -22.06
N GLN A 643 -27.09 2.64 -21.39
CA GLN A 643 -26.94 3.78 -20.47
C GLN A 643 -25.60 4.50 -20.71
N PRO A 644 -25.56 5.84 -20.58
CA PRO A 644 -24.34 6.62 -20.70
C PRO A 644 -23.46 6.43 -19.45
N ILE A 645 -22.17 6.24 -19.70
CA ILE A 645 -21.17 5.79 -18.72
C ILE A 645 -20.26 6.98 -18.36
N THR A 646 -19.82 7.07 -17.10
CA THR A 646 -18.83 8.08 -16.69
C THR A 646 -17.47 7.73 -17.28
N VAL A 647 -16.90 8.64 -18.09
CA VAL A 647 -15.65 8.43 -18.84
C VAL A 647 -14.76 9.67 -18.82
N GLY A 648 -13.52 9.51 -18.36
CA GLY A 648 -12.58 10.63 -18.26
C GLY A 648 -11.14 10.22 -17.96
N GLN A 649 -10.27 11.20 -17.74
CA GLN A 649 -8.88 10.94 -17.39
C GLN A 649 -8.70 10.85 -15.86
N ILE A 650 -8.02 9.82 -15.38
CA ILE A 650 -7.72 9.62 -13.95
C ILE A 650 -6.25 9.23 -13.77
N TYR A 651 -5.62 9.64 -12.66
CA TYR A 651 -4.21 9.36 -12.41
C TYR A 651 -3.99 8.03 -11.68
N MET A 652 -3.52 7.01 -12.42
CA MET A 652 -3.27 5.67 -11.89
C MET A 652 -1.78 5.41 -11.70
N MET A 653 -1.45 4.64 -10.67
CA MET A 653 -0.09 4.23 -10.29
C MET A 653 0.05 2.69 -10.31
N LYS A 654 1.19 2.20 -10.82
CA LYS A 654 1.61 0.81 -10.64
C LYS A 654 2.30 0.64 -9.29
N LEU A 655 1.88 -0.31 -8.47
CA LEU A 655 2.45 -0.56 -7.14
C LEU A 655 3.56 -1.61 -7.19
N ILE A 656 4.48 -1.59 -6.21
CA ILE A 656 5.56 -2.57 -6.00
C ILE A 656 5.07 -3.99 -5.66
N HIS A 657 3.76 -4.23 -5.75
CA HIS A 657 3.08 -5.47 -5.42
C HIS A 657 2.89 -6.33 -6.68
N LEU A 658 3.98 -6.59 -7.38
CA LEU A 658 3.99 -7.31 -8.66
C LEU A 658 3.69 -8.81 -8.50
N VAL A 659 3.29 -9.45 -9.59
CA VAL A 659 2.95 -10.89 -9.59
C VAL A 659 4.20 -11.79 -9.55
N GLU A 660 5.24 -11.47 -10.34
CA GLU A 660 6.49 -12.24 -10.46
C GLU A 660 7.20 -12.41 -9.10
N ASP A 661 7.19 -11.36 -8.28
CA ASP A 661 7.79 -11.36 -6.94
C ASP A 661 7.05 -12.28 -5.97
N LYS A 662 5.74 -12.49 -6.16
CA LYS A 662 4.87 -13.21 -5.22
C LYS A 662 4.65 -14.68 -5.57
N ILE A 663 4.60 -15.04 -6.85
CA ILE A 663 4.43 -16.45 -7.24
C ILE A 663 5.59 -17.25 -6.66
N HIS A 664 5.26 -18.31 -5.93
CA HIS A 664 6.18 -19.26 -5.34
C HIS A 664 5.56 -20.65 -5.36
N ALA A 665 6.35 -21.67 -5.68
CA ALA A 665 5.95 -23.06 -5.68
C ALA A 665 7.12 -23.92 -5.21
N ARG A 666 6.80 -25.00 -4.49
CA ARG A 666 7.75 -25.98 -3.97
C ARG A 666 7.16 -27.37 -4.16
N SER A 667 7.94 -28.29 -4.71
CA SER A 667 7.70 -29.74 -4.59
C SER A 667 8.52 -30.26 -3.42
N THR A 668 9.83 -30.35 -3.60
CA THR A 668 10.84 -30.59 -2.56
C THR A 668 11.72 -29.35 -2.39
N GLY A 669 12.56 -29.32 -1.35
CA GLY A 669 13.43 -28.19 -1.02
C GLY A 669 14.13 -28.39 0.33
N PRO A 670 14.84 -27.39 0.87
CA PRO A 670 15.56 -27.54 2.12
C PRO A 670 14.61 -27.64 3.33
N TYR A 671 15.15 -28.19 4.43
CA TYR A 671 14.47 -28.47 5.69
C TYR A 671 15.25 -27.89 6.88
N SER A 672 14.55 -27.71 8.00
CA SER A 672 15.10 -27.31 9.30
C SER A 672 16.01 -28.40 9.87
N LEU A 673 17.19 -28.04 10.38
CA LEU A 673 18.11 -29.02 10.98
C LEU A 673 17.55 -29.70 12.23
N ILE A 674 16.76 -28.98 13.03
CA ILE A 674 16.22 -29.46 14.31
C ILE A 674 14.87 -30.13 14.09
N THR A 675 13.89 -29.39 13.57
CA THR A 675 12.50 -29.87 13.46
C THR A 675 12.23 -30.72 12.22
N GLN A 676 13.20 -30.86 11.30
CA GLN A 676 13.05 -31.51 10.00
C GLN A 676 11.93 -30.97 9.08
N GLN A 677 11.19 -29.94 9.48
CA GLN A 677 10.13 -29.29 8.72
C GLN A 677 10.68 -28.44 7.56
N PRO A 678 9.90 -28.22 6.47
CA PRO A 678 10.26 -27.29 5.41
C PRO A 678 10.68 -25.91 5.93
N LEU A 679 11.76 -25.33 5.39
CA LEU A 679 12.14 -23.94 5.70
C LEU A 679 11.05 -22.95 5.28
N GLY A 680 11.09 -21.73 5.82
CA GLY A 680 10.09 -20.68 5.52
C GLY A 680 10.54 -19.68 4.45
N GLY A 681 9.65 -19.36 3.52
CA GLY A 681 9.79 -18.21 2.61
C GLY A 681 10.49 -18.47 1.28
N LYS A 682 10.12 -17.67 0.26
CA LYS A 682 10.54 -17.82 -1.15
C LYS A 682 12.06 -17.86 -1.34
N ALA A 683 12.80 -16.99 -0.66
CA ALA A 683 14.27 -16.89 -0.78
C ALA A 683 15.05 -18.14 -0.30
N GLN A 684 14.40 -19.02 0.47
CA GLN A 684 14.98 -20.30 0.92
C GLN A 684 14.33 -21.51 0.23
N PHE A 685 13.57 -21.31 -0.86
CA PHE A 685 12.69 -22.32 -1.45
C PHE A 685 11.79 -22.99 -0.40
N GLY A 686 11.26 -22.18 0.51
CA GLY A 686 10.50 -22.65 1.66
C GLY A 686 9.13 -23.24 1.33
N GLY A 687 8.55 -23.97 2.29
CA GLY A 687 7.16 -24.40 2.26
C GLY A 687 6.20 -23.25 2.60
N GLN A 688 4.93 -23.45 2.24
CA GLN A 688 3.84 -22.65 2.78
C GLN A 688 3.53 -23.14 4.20
N ARG A 689 3.30 -22.23 5.16
CA ARG A 689 2.86 -22.63 6.49
C ARG A 689 1.41 -23.14 6.43
N PHE A 690 1.21 -24.38 6.85
CA PHE A 690 -0.10 -24.90 7.27
C PHE A 690 -0.26 -24.58 8.76
N GLY A 691 -1.33 -23.88 9.15
CA GLY A 691 -1.56 -23.42 10.51
C GLY A 691 -2.70 -24.17 11.20
N GLU A 692 -2.90 -23.82 12.47
CA GLU A 692 -3.96 -24.38 13.33
C GLU A 692 -5.37 -24.15 12.74
N MET A 693 -5.60 -22.98 12.12
CA MET A 693 -6.87 -22.66 11.46
C MET A 693 -7.11 -23.50 10.19
N GLU A 694 -6.05 -23.80 9.42
CA GLU A 694 -6.14 -24.69 8.27
C GLU A 694 -6.27 -26.17 8.67
N VAL A 695 -5.69 -26.58 9.81
CA VAL A 695 -5.94 -27.89 10.44
C VAL A 695 -7.44 -28.03 10.78
N TRP A 696 -8.00 -27.08 11.54
CA TRP A 696 -9.43 -27.09 11.89
C TRP A 696 -10.35 -27.13 10.67
N ALA A 697 -9.95 -26.51 9.55
CA ALA A 697 -10.71 -26.59 8.30
C ALA A 697 -10.76 -28.03 7.74
N LEU A 698 -9.63 -28.75 7.71
CA LEU A 698 -9.61 -30.16 7.27
C LEU A 698 -10.32 -31.09 8.26
N GLU A 699 -10.23 -30.83 9.56
CA GLU A 699 -10.99 -31.55 10.60
C GLU A 699 -12.50 -31.37 10.41
N ALA A 700 -12.97 -30.14 10.14
CA ALA A 700 -14.37 -29.85 9.87
C ALA A 700 -14.89 -30.53 8.59
N TYR A 701 -14.04 -30.68 7.56
CA TYR A 701 -14.34 -31.51 6.39
C TYR A 701 -14.18 -33.02 6.63
N SER A 702 -13.73 -33.45 7.82
CA SER A 702 -13.37 -34.84 8.15
C SER A 702 -12.35 -35.45 7.17
N ALA A 703 -11.47 -34.60 6.61
CA ALA A 703 -10.49 -34.95 5.59
C ALA A 703 -9.23 -35.60 6.20
N ALA A 704 -9.42 -36.68 6.97
CA ALA A 704 -8.41 -37.27 7.84
C ALA A 704 -7.09 -37.62 7.13
N TYR A 705 -7.16 -38.28 5.96
CA TYR A 705 -5.96 -38.63 5.19
C TYR A 705 -5.21 -37.39 4.68
N ASN A 706 -5.93 -36.40 4.13
CA ASN A 706 -5.33 -35.14 3.67
C ASN A 706 -4.63 -34.39 4.82
N LEU A 707 -5.24 -34.39 6.02
CA LEU A 707 -4.66 -33.79 7.21
C LEU A 707 -3.42 -34.57 7.68
N GLN A 708 -3.50 -35.90 7.72
CA GLN A 708 -2.38 -36.78 8.08
C GLN A 708 -1.19 -36.52 7.14
N GLU A 709 -1.39 -36.48 5.82
CA GLU A 709 -0.35 -36.19 4.83
C GLU A 709 0.35 -34.84 5.07
N MET A 710 -0.43 -33.79 5.39
CA MET A 710 0.11 -32.44 5.65
C MET A 710 0.95 -32.39 6.93
N LEU A 711 0.59 -33.18 7.94
CA LEU A 711 1.28 -33.29 9.23
C LEU A 711 2.44 -34.32 9.23
N THR A 712 2.66 -35.05 8.13
CA THR A 712 3.67 -36.13 8.04
C THR A 712 4.53 -36.01 6.78
N VAL A 713 4.18 -36.71 5.70
CA VAL A 713 5.01 -36.91 4.49
C VAL A 713 5.25 -35.64 3.66
N LYS A 714 4.42 -34.60 3.85
CA LYS A 714 4.63 -33.27 3.25
C LYS A 714 5.48 -32.34 4.12
N SER A 715 5.83 -32.78 5.33
CA SER A 715 6.49 -32.00 6.37
C SER A 715 7.77 -32.70 6.88
N ASP A 716 7.68 -33.40 8.00
CA ASP A 716 8.76 -33.83 8.90
C ASP A 716 8.77 -35.33 9.20
N ASP A 717 7.91 -36.14 8.56
CA ASP A 717 8.17 -37.57 8.44
C ASP A 717 9.33 -37.79 7.46
N VAL A 718 10.54 -37.96 8.00
CA VAL A 718 11.80 -38.06 7.23
C VAL A 718 11.84 -39.30 6.34
N VAL A 719 11.25 -40.41 6.77
CA VAL A 719 11.28 -41.68 6.04
C VAL A 719 10.12 -41.74 5.03
N GLY A 720 8.91 -41.40 5.47
CA GLY A 720 7.73 -41.39 4.63
C GLY A 720 7.80 -40.37 3.51
N ARG A 721 8.41 -39.20 3.68
CA ARG A 721 8.58 -38.22 2.58
C ARG A 721 9.48 -38.73 1.46
N VAL A 722 10.53 -39.49 1.78
CA VAL A 722 11.43 -40.10 0.78
C VAL A 722 10.72 -41.22 0.05
N LYS A 723 10.07 -42.15 0.77
CA LYS A 723 9.27 -43.23 0.19
C LYS A 723 8.11 -42.70 -0.67
N THR A 724 7.45 -41.62 -0.23
CA THR A 724 6.39 -40.94 -0.99
C THR A 724 6.93 -40.35 -2.30
N TYR A 725 8.09 -39.68 -2.28
CA TYR A 725 8.71 -39.17 -3.49
C TYR A 725 9.09 -40.29 -4.47
N GLU A 726 9.66 -41.38 -3.96
CA GLU A 726 10.02 -42.56 -4.75
C GLU A 726 8.77 -43.21 -5.38
N ALA A 727 7.70 -43.42 -4.61
CA ALA A 727 6.44 -43.97 -5.10
C ALA A 727 5.83 -43.10 -6.21
N ILE A 728 5.78 -41.77 -6.02
CA ILE A 728 5.31 -40.82 -7.03
C ILE A 728 6.14 -40.89 -8.32
N VAL A 729 7.46 -41.05 -8.23
CA VAL A 729 8.35 -41.18 -9.40
C VAL A 729 8.16 -42.51 -10.14
N LYS A 730 7.83 -43.60 -9.43
CA LYS A 730 7.53 -44.91 -10.03
C LYS A 730 6.09 -45.04 -10.55
N GLY A 731 5.16 -44.23 -10.05
CA GLY A 731 3.72 -44.41 -10.25
C GLY A 731 3.11 -45.49 -9.32
N GLU A 732 3.71 -45.72 -8.17
CA GLU A 732 3.23 -46.61 -7.10
C GLU A 732 2.35 -45.84 -6.10
N ASP A 733 1.46 -46.54 -5.39
CA ASP A 733 0.62 -45.94 -4.34
C ASP A 733 1.46 -45.46 -3.15
N VAL A 734 1.03 -44.35 -2.53
CA VAL A 734 1.74 -43.76 -1.39
C VAL A 734 1.56 -44.62 -0.13
N ILE A 735 2.69 -44.94 0.51
CA ILE A 735 2.75 -45.77 1.73
C ILE A 735 2.18 -45.00 2.94
N GLN A 736 1.60 -45.73 3.91
CA GLN A 736 1.09 -45.12 5.15
C GLN A 736 2.20 -44.30 5.87
N PRO A 737 1.89 -43.08 6.35
CA PRO A 737 2.87 -42.25 7.04
C PRO A 737 3.38 -42.83 8.36
N GLY A 738 4.62 -42.46 8.71
CA GLY A 738 5.22 -42.74 10.01
C GLY A 738 4.93 -41.67 11.07
N ILE A 739 5.71 -41.70 12.15
CA ILE A 739 5.66 -40.71 13.24
C ILE A 739 6.40 -39.42 12.78
N PRO A 740 5.83 -38.21 12.93
CA PRO A 740 6.53 -36.96 12.62
C PRO A 740 7.76 -36.75 13.51
N GLU A 741 8.87 -36.29 12.94
CA GLU A 741 10.10 -36.06 13.72
C GLU A 741 9.92 -34.97 14.80
N SER A 742 9.03 -34.00 14.59
CA SER A 742 8.67 -33.03 15.64
C SER A 742 8.08 -33.67 16.91
N PHE A 743 7.46 -34.85 16.82
CA PHE A 743 7.02 -35.62 17.98
C PHE A 743 8.19 -36.28 18.72
N HIS A 744 9.19 -36.81 18.00
CA HIS A 744 10.43 -37.30 18.61
C HIS A 744 11.20 -36.17 19.31
N VAL A 745 11.31 -35.00 18.67
CA VAL A 745 11.90 -33.79 19.27
C VAL A 745 11.17 -33.42 20.57
N LEU A 746 9.83 -33.35 20.55
CA LEU A 746 9.02 -33.08 21.75
C LEU A 746 9.24 -34.12 22.86
N MET A 747 9.29 -35.42 22.53
CA MET A 747 9.62 -36.45 23.52
C MET A 747 11.01 -36.25 24.13
N LYS A 748 12.01 -35.86 23.34
CA LYS A 748 13.37 -35.60 23.82
C LYS A 748 13.47 -34.32 24.64
N GLU A 749 12.73 -33.28 24.30
CA GLU A 749 12.61 -32.07 25.12
C GLU A 749 11.97 -32.38 26.48
N LEU A 750 10.88 -33.15 26.52
CA LEU A 750 10.24 -33.58 27.78
C LEU A 750 11.16 -34.49 28.63
N GLN A 751 11.86 -35.44 27.99
CA GLN A 751 12.87 -36.28 28.66
C GLN A 751 14.03 -35.44 29.23
N SER A 752 14.44 -34.35 28.55
CA SER A 752 15.48 -33.43 29.06
C SER A 752 15.06 -32.64 30.31
N LEU A 753 13.75 -32.49 30.54
CA LEU A 753 13.18 -31.89 31.75
C LEU A 753 13.02 -32.91 32.90
N GLY A 754 13.43 -34.17 32.71
CA GLY A 754 13.31 -35.23 33.70
C GLY A 754 11.93 -35.92 33.74
N LEU A 755 11.10 -35.74 32.70
CA LEU A 755 9.81 -36.43 32.57
C LEU A 755 10.01 -37.70 31.71
N SER A 756 9.75 -38.90 32.26
CA SER A 756 9.68 -40.08 31.39
C SER A 756 8.43 -40.01 30.54
N VAL A 757 8.62 -40.19 29.23
CA VAL A 757 7.56 -40.23 28.22
C VAL A 757 7.85 -41.41 27.32
N GLU A 758 6.92 -42.36 27.28
CA GLU A 758 7.02 -43.65 26.62
C GLU A 758 5.73 -43.91 25.84
N LEU A 759 5.82 -44.59 24.70
CA LEU A 759 4.66 -44.99 23.90
C LEU A 759 4.15 -46.35 24.39
N LEU A 760 2.89 -46.40 24.81
CA LEU A 760 2.22 -47.62 25.27
C LEU A 760 1.34 -48.18 24.15
N TYR A 761 1.42 -49.50 23.95
CA TYR A 761 0.52 -50.25 23.08
C TYR A 761 -0.63 -50.86 23.90
N GLU A 762 -1.84 -50.94 23.34
CA GLU A 762 -3.02 -51.42 24.08
C GLU A 762 -2.99 -52.93 24.40
N GLU A 763 -2.19 -53.71 23.68
CA GLU A 763 -1.95 -55.14 23.94
C GLU A 763 -0.50 -55.39 24.37
N PRO A 764 -0.23 -55.89 25.60
CA PRO A 764 1.09 -56.34 25.99
C PRO A 764 1.39 -57.72 25.39
N GLU A 765 2.35 -57.75 24.45
CA GLU A 765 3.06 -58.94 23.93
C GLU A 765 2.23 -60.14 23.43
N THR A 766 1.82 -60.14 22.14
CA THR A 766 1.71 -61.39 21.35
C THR A 766 2.12 -61.27 19.87
N MET A 767 3.11 -60.43 19.54
CA MET A 767 3.99 -60.75 18.39
C MET A 767 5.20 -61.51 18.91
N GLY A 768 5.27 -62.81 18.61
CA GLY A 768 6.45 -63.63 18.90
C GLY A 768 7.60 -63.27 17.97
N LEU A 769 8.84 -63.51 18.44
CA LEU A 769 10.06 -63.39 17.66
C LEU A 769 9.91 -64.12 16.30
N GLY A 770 9.92 -63.35 15.22
CA GLY A 770 9.55 -63.80 13.89
C GLY A 770 9.85 -62.74 12.83
N ASP A 771 11.14 -62.41 12.71
CA ASP A 771 11.79 -61.78 11.56
C ASP A 771 11.02 -60.63 10.87
N PHE A 772 10.77 -59.56 11.63
CA PHE A 772 11.02 -58.23 11.06
C PHE A 772 12.52 -57.98 11.14
N ASP A 773 13.20 -58.41 10.09
CA ASP A 773 14.58 -58.05 9.79
C ASP A 773 14.66 -56.55 9.54
N ASP A 774 15.05 -55.77 10.56
CA ASP A 774 15.53 -54.40 10.39
C ASP A 774 16.83 -54.46 9.58
N GLY A 775 16.69 -54.55 8.25
CA GLY A 775 17.74 -54.78 7.27
C GLY A 775 18.73 -53.64 7.08
N PHE A 776 19.27 -53.13 8.18
CA PHE A 776 20.37 -52.17 8.30
C PHE A 776 21.28 -52.58 9.46
N GLY A 777 22.02 -53.68 9.28
CA GLY A 777 23.13 -54.03 10.18
C GLY A 777 24.31 -53.06 10.01
N ASP A 778 24.93 -52.68 11.13
CA ASP A 778 26.26 -52.03 11.39
C ASP A 778 26.83 -50.90 10.49
N ASP A 779 26.47 -50.78 9.22
CA ASP A 779 27.10 -49.86 8.24
C ASP A 779 26.75 -48.37 8.42
N LEU A 780 25.98 -48.00 9.46
CA LEU A 780 25.58 -46.61 9.74
C LEU A 780 26.29 -45.96 10.95
N ALA A 781 27.26 -46.66 11.56
CA ALA A 781 28.09 -46.10 12.63
C ALA A 781 29.07 -45.02 12.14
N ASP A 782 29.60 -45.16 10.93
CA ASP A 782 30.68 -44.31 10.39
C ASP A 782 30.20 -43.00 9.71
N THR A 783 28.89 -42.77 9.62
CA THR A 783 28.33 -41.59 8.91
C THR A 783 28.03 -40.36 9.79
N LEU A 784 28.58 -40.30 11.01
CA LEU A 784 28.53 -39.10 11.86
C LEU A 784 29.90 -38.41 11.95
N PRO A 785 30.07 -37.15 11.47
CA PRO A 785 31.35 -36.46 11.56
C PRO A 785 31.70 -36.13 13.01
N THR A 786 32.66 -36.87 13.58
CA THR A 786 33.08 -36.70 14.97
C THR A 786 33.65 -35.29 15.20
N PHE A 787 32.98 -34.49 16.02
CA PHE A 787 33.47 -33.16 16.40
C PHE A 787 34.68 -33.29 17.33
N GLY A 788 35.88 -33.33 16.74
CA GLY A 788 37.15 -33.37 17.46
C GLY A 788 37.39 -32.11 18.29
N LEU A 789 36.98 -32.15 19.56
CA LEU A 789 37.42 -31.20 20.58
C LEU A 789 38.77 -31.64 21.17
N ILE A 790 39.65 -30.66 21.38
CA ILE A 790 41.02 -30.86 21.84
C ILE A 790 40.99 -31.34 23.30
N GLY A 791 41.57 -32.51 23.56
CA GLY A 791 41.55 -33.14 24.87
C GLY A 791 42.62 -32.65 25.85
N GLY A 792 42.57 -33.15 27.09
CA GLY A 792 43.61 -32.95 28.09
C GLY A 792 43.27 -33.55 29.46
N LEU A 793 44.16 -34.43 29.93
CA LEU A 793 44.15 -35.09 31.26
C LEU A 793 43.00 -36.10 31.47
N GLY A 794 43.22 -37.29 32.04
CA GLY A 794 44.46 -37.94 32.46
C GLY A 794 44.21 -39.41 32.83
N ASN A 795 45.25 -40.23 32.94
CA ASN A 795 45.14 -41.65 33.27
C ASN A 795 44.70 -41.88 34.73
N ASP A 796 43.95 -42.95 34.98
CA ASP A 796 44.19 -43.88 36.10
C ASP A 796 43.52 -45.24 35.81
N GLU A 797 44.11 -46.33 36.32
CA GLU A 797 43.66 -47.72 36.15
C GLU A 797 43.00 -48.26 37.44
N SER A 798 41.85 -48.94 37.36
CA SER A 798 41.42 -49.91 38.38
C SER A 798 40.27 -50.82 37.92
N ASP A 799 40.38 -52.12 38.20
CA ASP A 799 39.36 -53.15 37.90
C ASP A 799 38.06 -53.03 38.72
N PRO A 800 36.93 -53.58 38.22
CA PRO A 800 35.63 -53.54 38.90
C PRO A 800 35.40 -54.73 39.86
N VAL A 801 35.13 -54.46 41.14
CA VAL A 801 34.52 -55.43 42.08
C VAL A 801 33.65 -54.72 43.16
N PRO A 802 32.61 -55.38 43.72
CA PRO A 802 31.47 -54.69 44.33
C PRO A 802 31.44 -54.70 45.88
N VAL A 803 30.60 -53.83 46.47
CA VAL A 803 30.18 -53.89 47.88
C VAL A 803 28.67 -53.64 48.01
N THR A 804 28.01 -54.41 48.88
CA THR A 804 26.55 -54.46 49.10
C THR A 804 26.22 -54.12 50.57
N VAL A 805 24.93 -54.21 50.96
CA VAL A 805 24.40 -54.22 52.35
C VAL A 805 24.18 -52.81 52.97
N GLY A 806 23.08 -52.53 53.69
CA GLY A 806 21.93 -53.36 54.07
C GLY A 806 20.70 -52.52 54.47
N ILE A 807 19.48 -53.07 54.34
CA ILE A 807 18.72 -53.78 55.40
C ILE A 807 18.24 -52.84 56.53
N GLY A 808 16.91 -52.71 56.65
CA GLY A 808 16.24 -51.94 57.71
C GLY A 808 14.71 -51.95 57.56
N GLY A 809 14.10 -53.14 57.57
CA GLY A 809 12.64 -53.28 57.46
C GLY A 809 11.93 -53.23 58.81
N ASN A 810 10.59 -53.19 58.79
CA ASN A 810 9.79 -53.62 59.94
C ASN A 810 8.49 -54.28 59.44
N VAL A 811 7.99 -55.23 60.22
CA VAL A 811 6.91 -56.18 59.86
C VAL A 811 5.80 -56.09 60.92
N ILE A 812 4.56 -56.47 60.57
CA ILE A 812 3.66 -57.36 61.35
C ILE A 812 2.42 -57.68 60.51
N GLU A 813 1.77 -58.79 60.85
CA GLU A 813 0.99 -59.65 59.96
C GLU A 813 -0.54 -59.40 60.02
N SER A 814 -1.31 -60.37 59.53
CA SER A 814 -2.72 -60.33 59.18
C SER A 814 -3.70 -60.83 60.26
N GLU A 815 -5.00 -60.84 59.89
CA GLU A 815 -6.14 -61.53 60.53
C GLU A 815 -6.81 -60.89 61.76
N ALA A 816 -8.10 -60.53 61.61
CA ALA A 816 -9.21 -61.01 62.44
C ALA A 816 -10.58 -60.60 61.82
N HIS A 817 -11.65 -61.30 62.19
CA HIS A 817 -13.03 -61.10 61.66
C HIS A 817 -13.99 -60.41 62.67
N SER A 818 -15.17 -60.05 62.14
CA SER A 818 -16.51 -60.05 62.77
C SER A 818 -17.02 -58.85 63.61
N GLU A 819 -18.19 -58.35 63.15
CA GLU A 819 -19.43 -57.98 63.87
C GLU A 819 -19.42 -57.03 65.09
N GLY A 820 -20.32 -56.02 65.11
CA GLY A 820 -20.42 -55.04 66.21
C GLY A 820 -21.54 -53.99 66.09
N VAL A 821 -22.79 -54.42 66.19
CA VAL A 821 -24.08 -53.68 66.20
C VAL A 821 -24.11 -52.24 66.79
N ALA A 822 -24.83 -51.37 66.06
CA ALA A 822 -25.48 -50.07 66.35
C ALA A 822 -25.70 -49.54 67.80
N VAL A 823 -25.91 -48.22 67.93
CA VAL A 823 -27.19 -47.56 68.35
C VAL A 823 -27.14 -46.02 68.16
N GLU A 824 -28.30 -45.36 68.13
CA GLU A 824 -28.59 -43.96 67.75
C GLU A 824 -28.28 -42.88 68.81
N SER A 825 -28.22 -41.60 68.39
CA SER A 825 -28.77 -40.46 69.17
C SER A 825 -29.09 -39.21 68.31
N THR A 826 -30.35 -39.14 67.82
CA THR A 826 -31.26 -37.98 67.63
C THR A 826 -30.79 -36.54 67.28
N GLU A 827 -31.60 -35.89 66.43
CA GLU A 827 -31.63 -34.50 65.90
C GLU A 827 -32.12 -33.43 66.94
N PRO A 828 -32.60 -32.18 66.62
CA PRO A 828 -32.78 -31.39 65.36
C PRO A 828 -32.08 -29.98 65.41
N VAL A 829 -32.38 -28.86 64.71
CA VAL A 829 -33.55 -28.30 63.95
C VAL A 829 -33.13 -27.19 62.93
N ALA A 830 -34.10 -26.64 62.16
CA ALA A 830 -34.11 -25.42 61.31
C ALA A 830 -33.32 -25.47 59.98
N GLU A 831 -33.94 -25.46 58.77
CA GLU A 831 -34.85 -24.49 58.10
C GLU A 831 -34.09 -23.37 57.34
N GLU A 832 -34.38 -23.04 56.06
CA GLU A 832 -35.26 -23.66 55.04
C GLU A 832 -34.87 -23.20 53.60
N ALA A 833 -35.23 -24.00 52.56
CA ALA A 833 -35.46 -23.65 51.13
C ALA A 833 -34.40 -22.87 50.27
N GLU A 834 -34.27 -23.05 48.95
CA GLU A 834 -34.88 -24.00 48.00
C GLU A 834 -34.00 -24.18 46.73
N ALA A 835 -34.07 -25.35 46.08
CA ALA A 835 -33.55 -25.60 44.72
C ALA A 835 -34.20 -26.87 44.12
N PRO A 836 -34.51 -26.89 42.80
CA PRO A 836 -33.90 -27.90 41.92
C PRO A 836 -33.71 -27.44 40.46
N GLY A 837 -32.99 -28.14 39.58
CA GLY A 837 -32.17 -29.35 39.76
C GLY A 837 -31.73 -29.97 38.43
N ARG A 838 -30.56 -30.62 38.39
CA ARG A 838 -30.04 -31.33 37.20
C ARG A 838 -30.80 -32.65 36.96
N ARG A 839 -30.89 -33.10 35.70
CA ARG A 839 -31.08 -34.53 35.36
C ARG A 839 -30.03 -35.00 34.35
N ARG A 840 -29.53 -36.22 34.56
CA ARG A 840 -28.65 -36.96 33.64
C ARG A 840 -29.48 -37.59 32.51
N LEU A 841 -28.84 -37.85 31.37
CA LEU A 841 -29.29 -38.86 30.41
C LEU A 841 -28.13 -39.82 30.09
N ASN A 842 -28.44 -41.10 29.94
CA ASN A 842 -27.46 -42.14 29.64
C ASN A 842 -27.40 -42.40 28.14
N SER A 843 -26.21 -42.74 27.64
CA SER A 843 -25.99 -43.24 26.28
C SER A 843 -26.61 -44.63 26.08
N LYS A 844 -27.22 -44.86 24.91
CA LYS A 844 -27.50 -46.20 24.36
C LYS A 844 -27.20 -46.22 22.87
N LEU A 845 -26.50 -47.27 22.42
CA LEU A 845 -26.36 -47.57 20.99
C LEU A 845 -27.73 -47.88 20.37
N ILE A 846 -27.98 -47.31 19.19
CA ILE A 846 -28.88 -47.87 18.17
C ILE A 846 -28.17 -47.70 16.83
N ALA A 847 -27.87 -48.81 16.15
CA ALA A 847 -27.46 -48.80 14.75
C ALA A 847 -28.70 -48.91 13.85
N PHE A 848 -28.75 -48.18 12.74
CA PHE A 848 -29.75 -48.43 11.69
C PHE A 848 -29.17 -48.24 10.28
N ASN A 849 -29.89 -48.78 9.30
CA ASN A 849 -29.37 -49.18 8.01
C ASN A 849 -29.39 -48.07 6.93
N ARG A 850 -28.66 -48.32 5.84
CA ARG A 850 -28.69 -47.51 4.60
C ARG A 850 -30.10 -47.36 4.04
N THR A 851 -30.47 -46.14 3.63
CA THR A 851 -31.30 -45.87 2.44
C THR A 851 -31.07 -44.40 2.02
N SER A 852 -30.96 -44.15 0.72
CA SER A 852 -30.94 -42.79 0.15
C SER A 852 -32.35 -42.24 -0.03
N PRO A 853 -32.47 -40.91 -0.14
CA PRO A 853 -33.30 -40.36 -1.21
C PRO A 853 -32.59 -39.24 -1.99
N ASP A 854 -33.00 -39.06 -3.24
CA ASP A 854 -32.43 -38.08 -4.18
C ASP A 854 -32.81 -36.63 -3.84
N TRP A 855 -31.92 -35.70 -4.18
CA TRP A 855 -32.24 -34.26 -4.20
C TRP A 855 -32.62 -33.85 -5.62
N ASN A 856 -33.80 -33.25 -5.80
CA ASN A 856 -34.10 -32.52 -7.03
C ASN A 856 -34.99 -31.29 -6.77
N SER A 857 -34.58 -30.19 -7.40
CA SER A 857 -35.26 -28.91 -7.70
C SER A 857 -36.63 -28.56 -7.09
N ALA A 858 -36.71 -27.31 -6.61
CA ALA A 858 -37.78 -26.30 -6.86
C ALA A 858 -38.47 -25.68 -5.62
N GLU A 859 -38.45 -24.33 -5.65
CA GLU A 859 -39.32 -23.33 -5.01
C GLU A 859 -40.22 -23.66 -3.81
N ILE A 860 -40.11 -22.82 -2.77
CA ILE A 860 -41.25 -22.03 -2.26
C ILE A 860 -40.74 -20.73 -1.61
N ARG A 861 -41.49 -19.63 -1.75
CA ARG A 861 -41.17 -18.29 -1.23
C ARG A 861 -41.93 -17.97 0.07
N LYS A 862 -41.40 -17.00 0.84
CA LYS A 862 -41.96 -16.38 2.07
C LYS A 862 -41.84 -17.28 3.31
N SER A 863 -41.75 -16.76 4.53
CA SER A 863 -41.90 -15.37 5.03
C SER A 863 -40.91 -15.03 6.15
N ALA A 864 -40.57 -13.75 6.31
CA ALA A 864 -39.76 -13.28 7.43
C ALA A 864 -40.59 -13.08 8.72
N THR A 865 -40.05 -13.55 9.86
CA THR A 865 -40.35 -13.00 11.18
C THR A 865 -39.21 -13.27 12.17
N LEU A 866 -38.99 -12.32 13.09
CA LEU A 866 -37.92 -12.32 14.08
C LEU A 866 -37.85 -13.57 14.97
N LYS A 867 -36.62 -14.01 15.28
CA LYS A 867 -36.16 -14.07 16.67
C LYS A 867 -34.64 -13.98 16.78
#